data_AF-A0A2A6RGH0-F1
#
_entry.id   AF-A0A2A6RGH0-F1
#
_cell.length_a   1.000
_cell.length_b   1.000
_cell.length_c   1.000
_cell.angle_alpha   90.00
_cell.angle_beta   90.00
_cell.angle_gamma   90.00
#
_symmetry.space_group_name_H-M   'P 1'
#
loop_
_entity.id
_entity.type
_entity.pdbx_description
1 polymer ?
#
loop_
_entity_poly.entity_id
_entity_poly.type
_entity_poly.pdbx_seq_one_letter_code
_entity_poly.pdbx_strand_id
1 'polypeptide(L)'
;MSPTKFYAILRDLLWSGGLAPLLVVVAILVSALAYQVPVAGHESLAANPSPLGFAAAHPPEAASSGFQRWTSDWTRVTIPGLGPQAAGLRLRFFAGEHATPVRYLTIKTLERELVQVPLRHEGQELRLYLPPGTTDRQSGDLHLIFQVDRPLVMPSDERQLGIALSWLEVNQSAGTTSLQAPPWARVGQLALVLLAMLWCLRLVGLPTRLVALPLLLFAGCVGLLLSGWPSGALGLRMQVAHGLPVLLQVLSFTLPLALVLRFLPWPRSNPQASFPAAALLRLAVLLIFSLRLIGLLHPQFILIDHGLRANQLLQIAAGQEALVRERLEQQYEWGTRDPVPYSLLTYYLLLPLTTLWDSMHQLVVAVKVVTALLEASFPLLFLALLRQQPHGLTAAAWAGLIYAALPVGFLFFHDGSFPTTIGIWLTLIALVTLQWLVAASAPALAPFPWLGVGLASLALALAIGAYVTHIAFVPFLVGVMALSLIGLGGIQGRWAGRNLLISLTLGLLLGWIMVYGSYTMTLIQRTIPSYLGLIVSEGSVGRDADAFFGTPINSFRQHMLAHFRLWPVIMATASLLVLLANWRERSITHLLLAYASLLIATSIAEHWFGLWNKHMVFVAPGVALAAGIGYTWLWQRGRAARLVALSLLAYLFWEVLIAWGNRVLWYHLPPSAL
;
A
#
# COMPACT_ATOMS: atom_id res chain seq x y z
N MET A 1 29.62 25.54 0.27
CA MET A 1 29.94 24.81 -0.99
C MET A 1 30.18 25.85 -2.07
N SER A 2 31.22 25.75 -2.91
CA SER A 2 31.47 26.77 -3.94
C SER A 2 30.38 26.77 -5.03
N PRO A 3 30.05 27.92 -5.65
CA PRO A 3 29.06 28.01 -6.74
C PRO A 3 29.35 27.05 -7.89
N THR A 4 30.64 26.86 -8.22
CA THR A 4 31.13 25.93 -9.24
C THR A 4 30.80 24.47 -8.94
N LYS A 5 30.94 24.04 -7.68
CA LYS A 5 30.57 22.69 -7.24
C LYS A 5 29.06 22.49 -7.29
N PHE A 6 28.29 23.51 -6.91
CA PHE A 6 26.83 23.46 -6.99
C PHE A 6 26.33 23.33 -8.43
N TYR A 7 26.85 24.14 -9.36
CA TYR A 7 26.50 24.07 -10.77
C TYR A 7 26.87 22.71 -11.40
N ALA A 8 28.05 22.16 -11.07
CA ALA A 8 28.46 20.84 -11.55
C ALA A 8 27.53 19.72 -11.07
N ILE A 9 27.08 19.77 -9.81
CA ILE A 9 26.13 18.80 -9.24
C ILE A 9 24.76 18.93 -9.91
N LEU A 10 24.28 20.15 -10.13
CA LEU A 10 22.99 20.41 -10.76
C LEU A 10 22.98 19.93 -12.22
N ARG A 11 24.06 20.21 -12.97
CA ARG A 11 24.23 19.73 -14.35
C ARG A 11 24.31 18.21 -14.42
N ASP A 12 25.05 17.57 -13.51
CA ASP A 12 25.12 16.10 -13.45
C ASP A 12 23.76 15.48 -13.09
N LEU A 13 22.98 16.11 -12.22
CA LEU A 13 21.65 15.64 -11.87
C LEU A 13 20.67 15.76 -13.06
N LEU A 14 20.63 16.92 -13.71
CA LEU A 14 19.71 17.22 -14.80
C LEU A 14 20.06 16.47 -16.09
N TRP A 15 21.34 16.44 -16.48
CA TRP A 15 21.78 15.79 -17.71
C TRP A 15 21.99 14.28 -17.52
N SER A 16 22.46 13.87 -16.33
CA SER A 16 22.77 12.48 -15.97
C SER A 16 23.57 11.75 -17.06
N GLY A 17 24.58 12.42 -17.63
CA GLY A 17 25.42 11.85 -18.69
C GLY A 17 24.70 11.57 -20.00
N GLY A 18 23.61 12.30 -20.32
CA GLY A 18 22.82 12.12 -21.53
C GLY A 18 21.66 11.14 -21.39
N LEU A 19 21.47 10.51 -20.22
CA LEU A 19 20.36 9.61 -19.98
C LEU A 19 19.00 10.34 -19.97
N ALA A 20 18.93 11.55 -19.44
CA ALA A 20 17.69 12.32 -19.40
C ALA A 20 17.07 12.57 -20.80
N PRO A 21 17.79 13.14 -21.79
CA PRO A 21 17.25 13.29 -23.15
C PRO A 21 16.96 11.93 -23.82
N LEU A 22 17.77 10.90 -23.55
CA LEU A 22 17.50 9.55 -24.05
C LEU A 22 16.15 9.01 -23.55
N LEU A 23 15.82 9.21 -22.27
CA LEU A 23 14.52 8.77 -21.72
C LEU A 23 13.33 9.48 -22.35
N VAL A 24 13.48 10.76 -22.72
CA VAL A 24 12.44 11.49 -23.46
C VAL A 24 12.24 10.89 -24.86
N VAL A 25 13.32 10.60 -25.58
CA VAL A 25 13.26 9.91 -26.88
C VAL A 25 12.64 8.53 -26.75
N VAL A 26 13.03 7.77 -25.72
CA VAL A 26 12.45 6.45 -25.42
C VAL A 26 10.95 6.56 -25.15
N ALA A 27 10.49 7.55 -24.37
CA ALA A 27 9.06 7.76 -24.12
C ALA A 27 8.27 8.03 -25.41
N ILE A 28 8.83 8.84 -26.32
CA ILE A 28 8.25 9.11 -27.65
C ILE A 28 8.16 7.81 -28.46
N LEU A 29 9.27 7.09 -28.61
CA LEU A 29 9.33 5.86 -29.41
C LEU A 29 8.41 4.77 -28.86
N VAL A 30 8.46 4.52 -27.55
CA VAL A 30 7.63 3.52 -26.87
C VAL A 30 6.16 3.83 -27.07
N SER A 31 5.74 5.08 -26.86
CA SER A 31 4.34 5.48 -27.03
C SER A 31 3.93 5.38 -28.50
N ALA A 32 4.75 5.88 -29.42
CA ALA A 32 4.48 5.82 -30.85
C ALA A 32 4.25 4.37 -31.31
N LEU A 33 5.12 3.43 -30.90
CA LEU A 33 4.98 2.01 -31.22
C LEU A 33 3.76 1.36 -30.54
N ALA A 34 3.56 1.62 -29.25
CA ALA A 34 2.47 1.00 -28.49
C ALA A 34 1.08 1.37 -29.05
N TYR A 35 0.91 2.62 -29.49
CA TYR A 35 -0.34 3.09 -30.09
C TYR A 35 -0.51 2.69 -31.57
N GLN A 36 0.43 1.96 -32.18
CA GLN A 36 0.19 1.28 -33.47
C GLN A 36 -0.50 -0.07 -33.29
N VAL A 37 -0.41 -0.69 -32.11
CA VAL A 37 -1.00 -2.01 -31.87
C VAL A 37 -2.51 -1.85 -31.61
N PRO A 38 -3.39 -2.53 -32.36
CA PRO A 38 -4.82 -2.49 -32.10
C PRO A 38 -5.14 -3.19 -30.78
N VAL A 39 -6.09 -2.66 -30.02
CA VAL A 39 -6.63 -3.31 -28.83
C VAL A 39 -8.11 -3.64 -28.95
N ALA A 40 -8.51 -4.68 -28.24
CA ALA A 40 -9.87 -5.14 -28.11
C ALA A 40 -10.20 -5.40 -26.64
N GLY A 41 -11.45 -5.22 -26.24
CA GLY A 41 -11.88 -5.54 -24.89
C GLY A 41 -13.38 -5.40 -24.70
N HIS A 42 -13.89 -6.17 -23.75
CA HIS A 42 -15.25 -6.14 -23.29
C HIS A 42 -15.26 -5.70 -21.83
N GLU A 43 -15.88 -4.56 -21.55
CA GLU A 43 -15.87 -3.93 -20.24
C GLU A 43 -17.29 -3.84 -19.70
N SER A 44 -17.48 -4.34 -18.48
CA SER A 44 -18.74 -4.17 -17.76
C SER A 44 -18.90 -2.72 -17.31
N LEU A 45 -20.01 -2.08 -17.71
CA LEU A 45 -20.35 -0.72 -17.28
C LEU A 45 -20.91 -0.72 -15.85
N ALA A 46 -21.28 -1.90 -15.35
CA ALA A 46 -21.74 -2.10 -13.99
C ALA A 46 -20.61 -2.49 -13.01
N ALA A 47 -19.37 -2.62 -13.46
CA ALA A 47 -18.24 -2.87 -12.57
C ALA A 47 -18.09 -1.73 -11.54
N ASN A 48 -17.82 -2.10 -10.28
CA ASN A 48 -17.42 -1.18 -9.22
C ASN A 48 -16.22 -1.75 -8.45
N PRO A 49 -15.04 -1.12 -8.55
CA PRO A 49 -14.71 0.03 -9.37
C PRO A 49 -14.61 -0.35 -10.85
N SER A 50 -14.77 0.63 -11.73
CA SER A 50 -14.65 0.44 -13.18
C SER A 50 -13.35 1.07 -13.70
N PRO A 51 -12.67 0.45 -14.69
CA PRO A 51 -11.61 1.14 -15.43
C PRO A 51 -12.15 2.30 -16.29
N LEU A 52 -13.47 2.37 -16.50
CA LEU A 52 -14.12 3.44 -17.23
C LEU A 52 -14.42 4.63 -16.30
N GLY A 53 -14.25 5.84 -16.82
CA GLY A 53 -14.63 7.06 -16.11
C GLY A 53 -16.11 7.38 -16.34
N PHE A 54 -16.83 7.74 -15.29
CA PHE A 54 -18.24 8.14 -15.38
C PHE A 54 -18.45 9.55 -14.83
N ALA A 55 -19.24 10.36 -15.52
CA ALA A 55 -19.79 11.60 -15.00
C ALA A 55 -21.31 11.61 -15.19
N ALA A 56 -22.03 12.01 -14.14
CA ALA A 56 -23.50 11.99 -14.08
C ALA A 56 -24.09 10.60 -14.38
N ALA A 57 -23.58 9.57 -13.69
CA ALA A 57 -24.16 8.22 -13.70
C ALA A 57 -24.42 7.77 -12.26
N HIS A 58 -25.44 6.95 -12.09
CA HIS A 58 -25.78 6.38 -10.79
C HIS A 58 -24.82 5.24 -10.42
N PRO A 59 -24.75 4.82 -9.15
CA PRO A 59 -24.07 3.59 -8.75
C PRO A 59 -24.64 2.36 -9.49
N PRO A 60 -23.85 1.29 -9.64
CA PRO A 60 -24.35 0.06 -10.26
C PRO A 60 -25.33 -0.66 -9.32
N GLU A 61 -26.31 -1.33 -9.90
CA GLU A 61 -27.36 -2.04 -9.19
C GLU A 61 -27.64 -3.41 -9.84
N ALA A 62 -28.21 -4.33 -9.06
CA ALA A 62 -28.64 -5.63 -9.55
C ALA A 62 -29.98 -5.52 -10.30
N ALA A 63 -30.08 -6.17 -11.46
CA ALA A 63 -31.31 -6.32 -12.22
C ALA A 63 -31.53 -7.79 -12.64
N SER A 64 -32.72 -8.10 -13.16
CA SER A 64 -33.08 -9.45 -13.64
C SER A 64 -32.16 -9.96 -14.75
N SER A 65 -31.55 -9.07 -15.52
CA SER A 65 -30.59 -9.38 -16.59
C SER A 65 -29.11 -9.32 -16.17
N GLY A 66 -28.83 -9.23 -14.86
CA GLY A 66 -27.49 -9.03 -14.30
C GLY A 66 -27.26 -7.61 -13.79
N PHE A 67 -26.00 -7.23 -13.59
CA PHE A 67 -25.67 -5.90 -13.08
C PHE A 67 -25.76 -4.84 -14.18
N GLN A 68 -26.32 -3.69 -13.82
CA GLN A 68 -26.47 -2.55 -14.70
C GLN A 68 -26.13 -1.24 -13.99
N ARG A 69 -25.86 -0.19 -14.78
CA ARG A 69 -25.65 1.16 -14.28
C ARG A 69 -26.59 2.12 -15.00
N TRP A 70 -27.46 2.79 -14.26
CA TRP A 70 -28.31 3.82 -14.85
C TRP A 70 -27.52 5.10 -15.14
N THR A 71 -27.71 5.63 -16.35
CA THR A 71 -27.31 6.99 -16.72
C THR A 71 -28.32 7.98 -16.14
N SER A 72 -27.94 9.26 -16.07
CA SER A 72 -28.89 10.36 -15.91
C SER A 72 -29.48 10.76 -17.27
N ASP A 73 -30.14 11.91 -17.35
CA ASP A 73 -30.55 12.56 -18.60
C ASP A 73 -29.37 12.83 -19.54
N TRP A 74 -28.21 13.16 -18.95
CA TRP A 74 -26.92 13.27 -19.59
C TRP A 74 -25.88 12.46 -18.81
N THR A 75 -25.08 11.68 -19.52
CA THR A 75 -23.96 10.95 -18.92
C THR A 75 -22.77 10.95 -19.86
N ARG A 76 -21.57 11.13 -19.30
CA ARG A 76 -20.31 10.93 -20.02
C ARG A 76 -19.61 9.66 -19.52
N VAL A 77 -19.32 8.75 -20.43
CA VAL A 77 -18.45 7.59 -20.22
C VAL A 77 -17.12 7.86 -20.92
N THR A 78 -16.02 7.71 -20.18
CA THR A 78 -14.66 7.88 -20.68
C THR A 78 -13.96 6.53 -20.75
N ILE A 79 -13.44 6.19 -21.92
CA ILE A 79 -12.53 5.05 -22.14
C ILE A 79 -11.09 5.60 -22.20
N PRO A 80 -10.29 5.42 -21.13
CA PRO A 80 -8.97 6.02 -21.04
C PRO A 80 -7.98 5.40 -22.02
N GLY A 81 -7.22 6.24 -22.70
CA GLY A 81 -6.10 5.84 -23.53
C GLY A 81 -6.46 4.97 -24.71
N LEU A 82 -7.69 4.97 -25.24
CA LEU A 82 -8.06 4.16 -26.41
C LEU A 82 -7.10 4.41 -27.60
N GLY A 83 -6.73 5.66 -27.83
CA GLY A 83 -5.83 6.10 -28.89
C GLY A 83 -6.55 6.45 -30.21
N PRO A 84 -5.84 7.07 -31.16
CA PRO A 84 -6.42 7.73 -32.33
C PRO A 84 -6.93 6.79 -33.44
N GLN A 85 -6.74 5.47 -33.29
CA GLN A 85 -7.11 4.50 -34.32
C GLN A 85 -8.64 4.40 -34.50
N ALA A 86 -9.06 3.91 -35.67
CA ALA A 86 -10.45 3.55 -35.88
C ALA A 86 -10.87 2.41 -34.93
N ALA A 87 -12.10 2.48 -34.42
CA ALA A 87 -12.63 1.48 -33.50
C ALA A 87 -14.08 1.13 -33.84
N GLY A 88 -14.40 -0.17 -33.78
CA GLY A 88 -15.77 -0.64 -33.66
C GLY A 88 -16.20 -0.58 -32.20
N LEU A 89 -17.36 0.02 -31.93
CA LEU A 89 -17.98 0.06 -30.63
C LEU A 89 -19.24 -0.79 -30.66
N ARG A 90 -19.42 -1.67 -29.68
CA ARG A 90 -20.66 -2.40 -29.47
C ARG A 90 -21.15 -2.12 -28.05
N LEU A 91 -22.40 -1.69 -27.92
CA LEU A 91 -22.98 -1.24 -26.67
C LEU A 91 -24.28 -1.99 -26.42
N ARG A 92 -24.49 -2.48 -25.20
CA ARG A 92 -25.79 -3.01 -24.76
C ARG A 92 -26.39 -2.17 -23.65
N PHE A 93 -27.65 -1.77 -23.85
CA PHE A 93 -28.39 -0.96 -22.90
C PHE A 93 -29.89 -1.31 -22.87
N PHE A 94 -30.57 -0.85 -21.82
CA PHE A 94 -32.01 -1.05 -21.59
C PHE A 94 -32.66 0.29 -21.26
N ALA A 95 -33.90 0.53 -21.71
CA ALA A 95 -34.59 1.81 -21.52
C ALA A 95 -35.58 1.83 -20.34
N GLY A 96 -35.85 0.67 -19.72
CA GLY A 96 -36.89 0.48 -18.71
C GLY A 96 -38.26 0.12 -19.30
N GLU A 97 -39.11 -0.47 -18.46
CA GLU A 97 -40.50 -0.77 -18.81
C GLU A 97 -41.34 0.52 -18.72
N HIS A 98 -42.19 0.76 -19.74
CA HIS A 98 -43.07 1.94 -19.90
C HIS A 98 -42.37 3.24 -20.38
N ALA A 99 -42.41 3.47 -21.69
CA ALA A 99 -41.79 4.57 -22.43
C ALA A 99 -42.82 5.10 -23.43
N THR A 100 -43.97 5.50 -22.90
CA THR A 100 -44.93 6.35 -23.62
C THR A 100 -44.84 7.74 -23.01
N PRO A 101 -44.46 8.79 -23.77
CA PRO A 101 -44.12 8.79 -25.20
C PRO A 101 -42.74 8.21 -25.53
N VAL A 102 -42.51 7.91 -26.82
CA VAL A 102 -41.23 7.40 -27.36
C VAL A 102 -40.09 8.34 -26.97
N ARG A 103 -39.03 7.78 -26.41
CA ARG A 103 -37.81 8.47 -26.00
C ARG A 103 -36.69 8.21 -27.01
N TYR A 104 -35.75 9.13 -27.12
CA TYR A 104 -34.60 9.02 -28.01
C TYR A 104 -33.30 9.08 -27.22
N LEU A 105 -32.36 8.22 -27.59
CA LEU A 105 -30.98 8.28 -27.14
C LEU A 105 -30.11 8.88 -28.24
N THR A 106 -29.52 10.03 -27.96
CA THR A 106 -28.46 10.61 -28.75
C THR A 106 -27.11 10.18 -28.15
N ILE A 107 -26.28 9.53 -28.95
CA ILE A 107 -24.90 9.19 -28.61
C ILE A 107 -23.98 10.11 -29.40
N LYS A 108 -23.11 10.82 -28.70
CA LYS A 108 -22.17 11.77 -29.30
C LYS A 108 -20.78 11.64 -28.67
N THR A 109 -19.79 12.17 -29.37
CA THR A 109 -18.48 12.47 -28.79
C THR A 109 -18.44 13.95 -28.40
N LEU A 110 -17.27 14.43 -27.93
CA LEU A 110 -17.10 15.86 -27.66
C LEU A 110 -17.26 16.72 -28.92
N GLU A 111 -16.97 16.18 -30.10
CA GLU A 111 -16.87 16.96 -31.34
C GLU A 111 -18.06 16.75 -32.28
N ARG A 112 -18.76 15.60 -32.19
CA ARG A 112 -19.85 15.29 -33.12
C ARG A 112 -20.89 14.35 -32.55
N GLU A 113 -22.10 14.44 -33.09
CA GLU A 113 -23.11 13.42 -32.92
C GLU A 113 -22.76 12.16 -33.73
N LEU A 114 -22.89 10.98 -33.11
CA LEU A 114 -22.63 9.70 -33.76
C LEU A 114 -23.92 9.08 -34.29
N VAL A 115 -24.96 9.04 -33.45
CA VAL A 115 -26.26 8.50 -33.82
C VAL A 115 -27.34 8.99 -32.86
N GLN A 116 -28.57 9.05 -33.35
CA GLN A 116 -29.78 9.14 -32.55
C GLN A 116 -30.65 7.91 -32.81
N VAL A 117 -31.04 7.21 -31.75
CA VAL A 117 -31.85 5.97 -31.86
C VAL A 117 -33.09 6.04 -30.96
N PRO A 118 -34.24 5.52 -31.41
CA PRO A 118 -35.41 5.39 -30.54
C PRO A 118 -35.15 4.31 -29.48
N LEU A 119 -35.52 4.62 -28.24
CA LEU A 119 -35.43 3.71 -27.11
C LEU A 119 -36.58 2.69 -27.14
N ARG A 120 -36.24 1.42 -26.95
CA ARG A 120 -37.19 0.29 -26.89
C ARG A 120 -37.19 -0.33 -25.50
N HIS A 121 -38.30 -0.99 -25.17
CA HIS A 121 -38.46 -1.68 -23.88
C HIS A 121 -37.50 -2.86 -23.71
N GLU A 122 -37.28 -3.61 -24.78
CA GLU A 122 -36.34 -4.73 -24.79
C GLU A 122 -34.88 -4.23 -24.78
N GLY A 123 -33.96 -5.11 -24.37
CA GLY A 123 -32.53 -4.81 -24.43
C GLY A 123 -32.09 -4.50 -25.86
N GLN A 124 -31.47 -3.34 -26.05
CA GLN A 124 -30.96 -2.89 -27.34
C GLN A 124 -29.44 -3.08 -27.41
N GLU A 125 -28.99 -3.58 -28.55
CA GLU A 125 -27.58 -3.63 -28.89
C GLU A 125 -27.32 -2.69 -30.06
N LEU A 126 -26.31 -1.84 -29.92
CA LEU A 126 -25.92 -0.87 -30.93
C LEU A 126 -24.47 -1.10 -31.34
N ARG A 127 -24.22 -1.07 -32.66
CA ARG A 127 -22.88 -1.17 -33.23
C ARG A 127 -22.55 0.11 -33.96
N LEU A 128 -21.48 0.79 -33.53
CA LEU A 128 -21.03 2.06 -34.10
C LEU A 128 -19.61 1.90 -34.64
N TYR A 129 -19.34 2.53 -35.79
CA TYR A 129 -17.99 2.70 -36.28
C TYR A 129 -17.48 4.09 -35.89
N LEU A 130 -16.34 4.12 -35.22
CA LEU A 130 -15.64 5.34 -34.84
C LEU A 130 -14.44 5.51 -35.78
N PRO A 131 -14.47 6.45 -36.75
CA PRO A 131 -13.32 6.72 -37.61
C PRO A 131 -12.08 7.20 -36.82
N PRO A 132 -10.89 7.19 -37.43
CA PRO A 132 -9.68 7.70 -36.79
C PRO A 132 -9.84 9.16 -36.32
N GLY A 133 -9.20 9.51 -35.21
CA GLY A 133 -9.24 10.86 -34.65
C GLY A 133 -10.51 11.21 -33.87
N THR A 134 -11.38 10.23 -33.58
CA THR A 134 -12.57 10.41 -32.74
C THR A 134 -12.25 10.62 -31.25
N THR A 135 -11.09 10.13 -30.81
CA THR A 135 -10.59 10.32 -29.44
C THR A 135 -9.99 11.70 -29.26
N ASP A 136 -9.92 12.18 -28.02
CA ASP A 136 -9.18 13.38 -27.67
C ASP A 136 -7.72 13.26 -28.15
N ARG A 137 -7.25 14.24 -28.93
CA ARG A 137 -5.92 14.21 -29.55
C ARG A 137 -4.77 14.30 -28.54
N GLN A 138 -4.99 14.93 -27.40
CA GLN A 138 -3.98 15.08 -26.36
C GLN A 138 -3.92 13.85 -25.46
N SER A 139 -5.05 13.44 -24.89
CA SER A 139 -5.12 12.35 -23.90
C SER A 139 -5.20 10.96 -24.54
N GLY A 140 -5.75 10.86 -25.75
CA GLY A 140 -6.10 9.60 -26.40
C GLY A 140 -7.35 8.94 -25.83
N ASP A 141 -8.09 9.64 -24.98
CA ASP A 141 -9.29 9.10 -24.33
C ASP A 141 -10.49 9.21 -25.28
N LEU A 142 -11.37 8.21 -25.28
CA LEU A 142 -12.67 8.30 -25.93
C LEU A 142 -13.71 8.78 -24.92
N HIS A 143 -14.38 9.89 -25.23
CA HIS A 143 -15.51 10.38 -24.45
C HIS A 143 -16.80 10.11 -25.21
N LEU A 144 -17.62 9.21 -24.68
CA LEU A 144 -18.98 8.95 -25.15
C LEU A 144 -19.96 9.69 -24.27
N ILE A 145 -20.82 10.49 -24.89
CA ILE A 145 -21.88 11.22 -24.22
C ILE A 145 -23.20 10.58 -24.62
N PHE A 146 -23.93 10.12 -23.62
CA PHE A 146 -25.28 9.61 -23.72
C PHE A 146 -26.22 10.72 -23.28
N GLN A 147 -27.14 11.10 -24.15
CA GLN A 147 -28.16 12.10 -23.86
C GLN A 147 -29.52 11.53 -24.23
N VAL A 148 -30.43 11.48 -23.26
CA VAL A 148 -31.83 11.16 -23.52
C VAL A 148 -32.64 12.44 -23.60
N ASP A 149 -33.60 12.48 -24.52
CA ASP A 149 -34.50 13.62 -24.67
C ASP A 149 -35.41 13.84 -23.45
N ARG A 150 -35.81 12.74 -22.80
CA ARG A 150 -36.60 12.74 -21.55
C ARG A 150 -36.09 11.64 -20.62
N PRO A 151 -35.80 11.92 -19.34
CA PRO A 151 -35.49 10.87 -18.38
C PRO A 151 -36.74 10.05 -18.03
N LEU A 152 -36.55 8.79 -17.68
CA LEU A 152 -37.53 7.93 -17.03
C LEU A 152 -37.63 8.37 -15.57
N VAL A 153 -38.85 8.56 -15.10
CA VAL A 153 -39.19 8.86 -13.71
C VAL A 153 -40.11 7.75 -13.24
N MET A 154 -39.68 6.99 -12.23
CA MET A 154 -40.51 5.92 -11.66
C MET A 154 -41.16 6.43 -10.36
N PRO A 155 -42.42 6.03 -10.05
CA PRO A 155 -43.09 6.48 -8.83
C PRO A 155 -42.34 6.16 -7.53
N SER A 156 -41.52 5.10 -7.52
CA SER A 156 -40.75 4.63 -6.36
C SER A 156 -39.26 5.02 -6.39
N ASP A 157 -38.82 5.74 -7.42
CA ASP A 157 -37.42 6.12 -7.59
C ASP A 157 -37.32 7.62 -7.91
N GLU A 158 -36.76 8.39 -6.99
CA GLU A 158 -36.60 9.85 -7.13
C GLU A 158 -35.54 10.23 -8.17
N ARG A 159 -34.73 9.27 -8.63
CA ARG A 159 -33.67 9.51 -9.62
C ARG A 159 -34.27 9.79 -11.00
N GLN A 160 -33.63 10.69 -11.74
CA GLN A 160 -33.85 10.81 -13.18
C GLN A 160 -33.00 9.76 -13.90
N LEU A 161 -33.65 8.80 -14.56
CA LEU A 161 -32.99 7.65 -15.17
C LEU A 161 -32.98 7.77 -16.70
N GLY A 162 -31.80 7.76 -17.32
CA GLY A 162 -31.69 7.75 -18.77
C GLY A 162 -31.90 6.34 -19.34
N ILE A 163 -30.80 5.61 -19.49
CA ILE A 163 -30.72 4.21 -19.91
C ILE A 163 -29.92 3.41 -18.89
N ALA A 164 -30.22 2.12 -18.76
CA ALA A 164 -29.40 1.21 -18.00
C ALA A 164 -28.32 0.61 -18.90
N LEU A 165 -27.07 0.91 -18.60
CA LEU A 165 -25.89 0.42 -19.30
C LEU A 165 -25.44 -0.91 -18.72
N SER A 166 -25.26 -1.92 -19.57
CA SER A 166 -24.77 -3.25 -19.14
C SER A 166 -23.28 -3.40 -19.41
N TRP A 167 -22.88 -3.32 -20.68
CA TRP A 167 -21.48 -3.48 -21.08
C TRP A 167 -21.19 -2.72 -22.38
N LEU A 168 -19.90 -2.53 -22.61
CA LEU A 168 -19.36 -1.92 -23.81
C LEU A 168 -18.16 -2.75 -24.29
N GLU A 169 -18.14 -3.00 -25.59
CA GLU A 169 -17.06 -3.71 -26.27
C GLU A 169 -16.44 -2.78 -27.31
N VAL A 170 -15.11 -2.72 -27.32
CA VAL A 170 -14.33 -1.97 -28.28
C VAL A 170 -13.45 -2.94 -29.04
N ASN A 171 -13.42 -2.83 -30.36
CA ASN A 171 -12.50 -3.57 -31.22
C ASN A 171 -11.80 -2.60 -32.17
N GLN A 172 -10.51 -2.33 -31.96
CA GLN A 172 -9.70 -1.60 -32.94
C GLN A 172 -9.33 -2.52 -34.10
N SER A 173 -9.43 -2.00 -35.32
CA SER A 173 -9.06 -2.74 -36.51
C SER A 173 -7.62 -2.44 -36.90
N ALA A 174 -6.84 -3.46 -37.25
CA ALA A 174 -5.46 -3.31 -37.76
C ALA A 174 -5.36 -2.62 -39.14
N GLY A 175 -6.49 -2.15 -39.70
CA GLY A 175 -6.66 -1.83 -41.11
C GLY A 175 -6.21 -0.45 -41.57
N THR A 176 -5.75 0.44 -40.68
CA THR A 176 -5.20 1.73 -41.11
C THR A 176 -3.71 1.58 -41.43
N THR A 177 -3.36 1.66 -42.70
CA THR A 177 -1.96 1.58 -43.18
C THR A 177 -1.12 2.82 -42.85
N SER A 178 -1.73 3.89 -42.33
CA SER A 178 -1.05 5.13 -41.96
C SER A 178 -0.60 5.12 -40.50
N LEU A 179 0.68 5.44 -40.29
CA LEU A 179 1.25 5.66 -38.96
C LEU A 179 0.47 6.76 -38.24
N GLN A 180 -0.03 6.45 -37.06
CA GLN A 180 -0.75 7.41 -36.22
C GLN A 180 0.22 8.03 -35.20
N ALA A 181 0.11 9.34 -34.99
CA ALA A 181 0.85 10.00 -33.91
C ALA A 181 0.31 9.52 -32.54
N PRO A 182 1.17 9.23 -31.55
CA PRO A 182 0.71 8.89 -30.22
C PRO A 182 0.05 10.11 -29.54
N PRO A 183 -0.85 9.91 -28.56
CA PRO A 183 -1.38 11.00 -27.76
C PRO A 183 -0.26 11.71 -26.98
N TRP A 184 -0.02 12.99 -27.29
CA TRP A 184 1.14 13.72 -26.77
C TRP A 184 1.10 13.94 -25.25
N ALA A 185 -0.09 13.99 -24.63
CA ALA A 185 -0.17 14.07 -23.18
C ALA A 185 0.36 12.78 -22.53
N ARG A 186 0.14 11.61 -23.15
CA ARG A 186 0.65 10.32 -22.65
C ARG A 186 2.16 10.21 -22.81
N VAL A 187 2.68 10.69 -23.93
CA VAL A 187 4.13 10.83 -24.16
C VAL A 187 4.75 11.72 -23.08
N GLY A 188 4.17 12.90 -22.85
CA GLY A 188 4.63 13.84 -21.84
C GLY A 188 4.58 13.26 -20.43
N GLN A 189 3.49 12.58 -20.07
CA GLN A 189 3.34 11.90 -18.78
C GLN A 189 4.41 10.82 -18.59
N LEU A 190 4.62 9.94 -19.58
CA LEU A 190 5.64 8.90 -19.51
C LEU A 190 7.05 9.50 -19.40
N ALA A 191 7.37 10.52 -20.19
CA ALA A 191 8.65 11.22 -20.11
C ALA A 191 8.87 11.83 -18.72
N LEU A 192 7.87 12.51 -18.16
CA LEU A 192 7.94 13.09 -16.81
C LEU A 192 8.08 12.02 -15.72
N VAL A 193 7.38 10.88 -15.83
CA VAL A 193 7.55 9.74 -14.92
C VAL A 193 8.99 9.23 -14.96
N LEU A 194 9.53 8.97 -16.16
CA LEU A 194 10.90 8.48 -16.33
C LEU A 194 11.95 9.46 -15.78
N LEU A 195 11.77 10.75 -16.02
CA LEU A 195 12.67 11.80 -15.51
C LEU A 195 12.57 11.94 -13.99
N ALA A 196 11.37 11.93 -13.42
CA ALA A 196 11.18 12.00 -11.97
C ALA A 196 11.74 10.75 -11.27
N MET A 197 11.56 9.56 -11.84
CA MET A 197 12.20 8.33 -11.35
C MET A 197 13.73 8.41 -11.45
N LEU A 198 14.27 8.89 -12.58
CA LEU A 198 15.70 9.13 -12.74
C LEU A 198 16.23 10.03 -11.62
N TRP A 199 15.59 11.18 -11.38
CA TRP A 199 16.04 12.12 -10.37
C TRP A 199 15.92 11.54 -8.95
N CYS A 200 14.84 10.83 -8.62
CA CYS A 200 14.72 10.13 -7.34
C CYS A 200 15.88 9.13 -7.13
N LEU A 201 16.16 8.30 -8.15
CA LEU A 201 17.23 7.29 -8.10
C LEU A 201 18.63 7.91 -8.04
N ARG A 202 18.85 9.05 -8.71
CA ARG A 202 20.11 9.81 -8.63
C ARG A 202 20.27 10.49 -7.27
N LEU A 203 19.20 11.04 -6.71
CA LEU A 203 19.19 11.68 -5.38
C LEU A 203 19.50 10.69 -4.27
N VAL A 204 19.00 9.45 -4.34
CA VAL A 204 19.39 8.42 -3.36
C VAL A 204 20.85 7.98 -3.49
N GLY A 205 21.52 8.33 -4.60
CA GLY A 205 22.96 8.15 -4.79
C GLY A 205 23.33 7.00 -5.73
N LEU A 206 22.39 6.49 -6.54
CA LEU A 206 22.71 5.48 -7.54
C LEU A 206 23.41 6.12 -8.75
N PRO A 207 24.49 5.50 -9.27
CA PRO A 207 25.14 5.97 -10.49
C PRO A 207 24.24 5.75 -11.71
N THR A 208 24.34 6.65 -12.70
CA THR A 208 23.55 6.60 -13.96
C THR A 208 23.53 5.22 -14.60
N ARG A 209 24.67 4.51 -14.62
CA ARG A 209 24.78 3.16 -15.22
C ARG A 209 23.84 2.14 -14.56
N LEU A 210 23.66 2.20 -13.24
CA LEU A 210 22.77 1.28 -12.53
C LEU A 210 21.30 1.68 -12.65
N VAL A 211 21.03 2.96 -12.94
CA VAL A 211 19.67 3.49 -13.08
C VAL A 211 19.11 3.31 -14.50
N ALA A 212 19.97 3.35 -15.52
CA ALA A 212 19.56 3.29 -16.92
C ALA A 212 18.75 2.03 -17.24
N LEU A 213 19.27 0.85 -16.91
CA LEU A 213 18.60 -0.41 -17.26
C LEU A 213 17.20 -0.55 -16.63
N PRO A 214 17.01 -0.36 -15.30
CA PRO A 214 15.67 -0.40 -14.71
C PRO A 214 14.68 0.59 -15.34
N LEU A 215 15.11 1.80 -15.70
CA LEU A 215 14.23 2.79 -16.35
C LEU A 215 13.86 2.40 -17.77
N LEU A 216 14.81 1.85 -18.54
CA LEU A 216 14.54 1.34 -19.88
C LEU A 216 13.62 0.11 -19.85
N LEU A 217 13.83 -0.79 -18.88
CA LEU A 217 12.93 -1.93 -18.66
C LEU A 217 11.53 -1.46 -18.24
N PHE A 218 11.44 -0.48 -17.35
CA PHE A 218 10.16 0.12 -16.95
C PHE A 218 9.45 0.75 -18.16
N ALA A 219 10.15 1.55 -18.97
CA ALA A 219 9.60 2.12 -20.20
C ALA A 219 9.12 1.02 -21.16
N GLY A 220 9.90 -0.04 -21.35
CA GLY A 220 9.52 -1.20 -22.16
C GLY A 220 8.26 -1.89 -21.63
N CYS A 221 8.17 -2.16 -20.32
CA CYS A 221 7.00 -2.75 -19.69
C CYS A 221 5.75 -1.87 -19.85
N VAL A 222 5.85 -0.56 -19.61
CA VAL A 222 4.77 0.40 -19.84
C VAL A 222 4.35 0.36 -21.32
N GLY A 223 5.30 0.32 -22.25
CA GLY A 223 5.05 0.18 -23.68
C GLY A 223 4.27 -1.08 -24.04
N LEU A 224 4.70 -2.22 -23.51
CA LEU A 224 4.01 -3.50 -23.71
C LEU A 224 2.58 -3.46 -23.16
N LEU A 225 2.38 -2.93 -21.95
CA LEU A 225 1.05 -2.78 -21.36
C LEU A 225 0.17 -1.79 -22.13
N LEU A 226 0.74 -0.67 -22.59
CA LEU A 226 0.04 0.28 -23.49
C LEU A 226 -0.34 -0.37 -24.81
N SER A 227 0.47 -1.28 -25.34
CA SER A 227 0.11 -2.02 -26.55
C SER A 227 -0.97 -3.08 -26.33
N GLY A 228 -1.34 -3.36 -25.07
CA GLY A 228 -2.24 -4.45 -24.70
C GLY A 228 -1.60 -5.83 -24.74
N TRP A 229 -0.27 -5.92 -24.87
CA TRP A 229 0.45 -7.19 -24.99
C TRP A 229 0.30 -8.07 -23.72
N PRO A 230 0.20 -9.40 -23.84
CA PRO A 230 0.26 -10.21 -25.07
C PRO A 230 -1.06 -10.37 -25.83
N SER A 231 -2.19 -10.03 -25.22
CA SER A 231 -3.52 -10.38 -25.72
C SER A 231 -4.19 -9.30 -26.58
N GLY A 232 -3.57 -8.15 -26.76
CA GLY A 232 -4.23 -6.97 -27.32
C GLY A 232 -5.33 -6.43 -26.40
N ALA A 233 -5.24 -6.66 -25.09
CA ALA A 233 -6.30 -6.32 -24.15
C ALA A 233 -6.40 -4.82 -23.89
N LEU A 234 -7.57 -4.23 -24.16
CA LEU A 234 -7.89 -2.83 -23.85
C LEU A 234 -7.72 -2.54 -22.36
N GLY A 235 -8.10 -3.47 -21.48
CA GLY A 235 -7.97 -3.34 -20.03
C GLY A 235 -6.56 -2.92 -19.59
N LEU A 236 -5.52 -3.54 -20.15
CA LEU A 236 -4.12 -3.23 -19.82
C LEU A 236 -3.74 -1.80 -20.23
N ARG A 237 -4.19 -1.35 -21.41
CA ARG A 237 -3.97 0.01 -21.90
C ARG A 237 -4.64 1.04 -20.98
N MET A 238 -5.89 0.78 -20.57
CA MET A 238 -6.62 1.63 -19.63
C MET A 238 -5.90 1.71 -18.27
N GLN A 239 -5.34 0.60 -17.78
CA GLN A 239 -4.58 0.61 -16.52
C GLN A 239 -3.34 1.50 -16.59
N VAL A 240 -2.61 1.50 -17.71
CA VAL A 240 -1.47 2.41 -17.86
C VAL A 240 -1.94 3.87 -17.99
N ALA A 241 -3.03 4.11 -18.71
CA ALA A 241 -3.61 5.44 -18.88
C ALA A 241 -4.06 6.04 -17.52
N HIS A 242 -4.58 5.24 -16.60
CA HIS A 242 -4.84 5.66 -15.21
C HIS A 242 -3.58 5.72 -14.35
N GLY A 243 -2.66 4.77 -14.53
CA GLY A 243 -1.46 4.64 -13.72
C GLY A 243 -0.46 5.79 -13.93
N LEU A 244 -0.30 6.32 -15.14
CA LEU A 244 0.67 7.39 -15.42
C LEU A 244 0.40 8.69 -14.61
N PRO A 245 -0.81 9.27 -14.60
CA PRO A 245 -1.14 10.39 -13.73
C PRO A 245 -0.91 10.09 -12.24
N VAL A 246 -1.29 8.90 -11.77
CA VAL A 246 -1.11 8.48 -10.37
C VAL A 246 0.38 8.40 -10.02
N LEU A 247 1.20 7.84 -10.90
CA LEU A 247 2.65 7.78 -10.74
C LEU A 247 3.27 9.17 -10.66
N LEU A 248 2.84 10.12 -11.50
CA LEU A 248 3.30 11.51 -11.41
C LEU A 248 2.92 12.15 -10.08
N GLN A 249 1.70 11.91 -9.59
CA GLN A 249 1.26 12.40 -8.29
C GLN A 249 2.11 11.80 -7.16
N VAL A 250 2.40 10.50 -7.18
CA VAL A 250 3.26 9.87 -6.16
C VAL A 250 4.71 10.35 -6.26
N LEU A 251 5.23 10.53 -7.48
CA LEU A 251 6.59 11.00 -7.70
C LEU A 251 6.78 12.46 -7.26
N SER A 252 5.73 13.29 -7.32
CA SER A 252 5.78 14.66 -6.79
C SER A 252 5.99 14.69 -5.27
N PHE A 253 5.51 13.69 -4.53
CA PHE A 253 5.81 13.50 -3.10
C PHE A 253 7.14 12.77 -2.86
N THR A 254 7.47 11.80 -3.72
CA THR A 254 8.68 10.98 -3.59
C THR A 254 9.96 11.80 -3.84
N LEU A 255 9.91 12.78 -4.73
CA LEU A 255 11.08 13.61 -5.07
C LEU A 255 11.54 14.51 -3.89
N PRO A 256 10.67 15.27 -3.20
CA PRO A 256 11.02 15.94 -1.95
C PRO A 256 11.56 14.98 -0.88
N LEU A 257 10.97 13.78 -0.73
CA LEU A 257 11.47 12.77 0.19
C LEU A 257 12.89 12.32 -0.17
N ALA A 258 13.16 12.06 -1.45
CA ALA A 258 14.49 11.72 -1.94
C ALA A 258 15.51 12.83 -1.66
N LEU A 259 15.08 14.10 -1.78
CA LEU A 259 15.89 15.27 -1.45
C LEU A 259 16.21 15.35 0.05
N VAL A 260 15.22 15.15 0.92
CA VAL A 260 15.42 15.09 2.38
C VAL A 260 16.40 13.97 2.74
N LEU A 261 16.22 12.78 2.18
CA LEU A 261 17.12 11.64 2.40
C LEU A 261 18.53 11.92 1.88
N ARG A 262 18.70 12.70 0.80
CA ARG A 262 20.01 13.09 0.29
C ARG A 262 20.77 13.96 1.29
N PHE A 263 20.08 14.87 1.98
CA PHE A 263 20.69 15.83 2.90
C PHE A 263 20.79 15.36 4.35
N LEU A 264 20.08 14.29 4.72
CA LEU A 264 20.21 13.69 6.04
C LEU A 264 21.70 13.35 6.32
N PRO A 265 22.25 13.54 7.53
CA PRO A 265 23.58 13.07 7.87
C PRO A 265 23.61 11.53 7.88
N TRP A 266 24.46 10.93 7.04
CA TRP A 266 24.59 9.46 6.97
C TRP A 266 25.85 8.96 7.65
N PRO A 267 25.82 7.75 8.23
CA PRO A 267 27.04 7.06 8.61
C PRO A 267 27.97 7.01 7.40
N ARG A 268 29.22 7.47 7.56
CA ARG A 268 30.21 7.41 6.47
C ARG A 268 30.37 5.95 6.05
N SER A 269 29.91 5.61 4.85
CA SER A 269 30.23 4.33 4.24
C SER A 269 31.75 4.25 4.11
N ASN A 270 32.35 3.12 4.51
CA ASN A 270 33.77 2.89 4.26
C ASN A 270 34.00 3.08 2.74
N PRO A 271 34.83 4.03 2.31
CA PRO A 271 35.04 4.31 0.88
C PRO A 271 35.60 3.11 0.10
N GLN A 272 36.14 2.10 0.79
CA GLN A 272 36.58 0.83 0.20
C GLN A 272 35.44 -0.19 0.01
N ALA A 273 34.24 0.08 0.53
CA ALA A 273 33.11 -0.84 0.40
C ALA A 273 32.55 -0.80 -1.03
N SER A 274 32.67 -1.92 -1.75
CA SER A 274 32.13 -2.09 -3.11
C SER A 274 30.59 -2.13 -3.18
N PHE A 275 29.90 -2.21 -2.04
CA PHE A 275 28.44 -2.35 -1.97
C PHE A 275 27.75 -1.01 -1.62
N PRO A 276 26.78 -0.54 -2.43
CA PRO A 276 26.17 0.78 -2.26
C PRO A 276 25.07 0.80 -1.17
N ALA A 277 25.38 0.34 0.05
CA ALA A 277 24.40 0.11 1.11
C ALA A 277 23.55 1.35 1.46
N ALA A 278 24.16 2.54 1.57
CA ALA A 278 23.43 3.76 1.89
C ALA A 278 22.42 4.14 0.80
N ALA A 279 22.78 3.96 -0.47
CA ALA A 279 21.87 4.23 -1.59
C ALA A 279 20.71 3.22 -1.62
N LEU A 280 21.00 1.94 -1.34
CA LEU A 280 19.97 0.89 -1.28
C LEU A 280 19.04 1.06 -0.08
N LEU A 281 19.55 1.53 1.06
CA LEU A 281 18.72 1.85 2.22
C LEU A 281 17.74 2.99 1.91
N ARG A 282 18.21 4.06 1.27
CA ARG A 282 17.35 5.16 0.81
C ARG A 282 16.38 4.69 -0.27
N LEU A 283 16.81 3.83 -1.18
CA LEU A 283 15.95 3.22 -2.18
C LEU A 283 14.83 2.43 -1.51
N ALA A 284 15.12 1.66 -0.46
CA ALA A 284 14.09 0.95 0.30
C ALA A 284 13.05 1.90 0.90
N VAL A 285 13.47 3.04 1.47
CA VAL A 285 12.55 4.09 1.97
C VAL A 285 11.65 4.58 0.84
N LEU A 286 12.21 4.95 -0.32
CA LEU A 286 11.42 5.42 -1.45
C LEU A 286 10.48 4.34 -2.01
N LEU A 287 10.94 3.10 -2.12
CA LEU A 287 10.13 1.99 -2.62
C LEU A 287 8.94 1.71 -1.71
N ILE A 288 9.14 1.66 -0.38
CA ILE A 288 8.03 1.49 0.57
C ILE A 288 7.04 2.66 0.39
N PHE A 289 7.52 3.90 0.42
CA PHE A 289 6.66 5.06 0.28
C PHE A 289 5.85 5.04 -1.02
N SER A 290 6.52 4.85 -2.17
CA SER A 290 5.88 4.92 -3.47
C SER A 290 4.95 3.74 -3.71
N LEU A 291 5.35 2.50 -3.44
CA LEU A 291 4.51 1.31 -3.71
C LEU A 291 3.22 1.33 -2.89
N ARG A 292 3.32 1.80 -1.63
CA ARG A 292 2.17 1.99 -0.74
C ARG A 292 1.21 3.06 -1.28
N LEU A 293 1.75 4.21 -1.69
CA LEU A 293 0.92 5.33 -2.12
C LEU A 293 0.31 5.14 -3.53
N ILE A 294 1.02 4.51 -4.47
CA ILE A 294 0.50 4.26 -5.83
C ILE A 294 -0.78 3.43 -5.77
N GLY A 295 -0.79 2.37 -4.94
CA GLY A 295 -1.99 1.53 -4.78
C GLY A 295 -3.17 2.33 -4.26
N LEU A 296 -2.97 3.09 -3.19
CA LEU A 296 -4.02 3.84 -2.52
C LEU A 296 -4.60 5.02 -3.31
N LEU A 297 -3.85 5.57 -4.27
CA LEU A 297 -4.28 6.68 -5.12
C LEU A 297 -4.80 6.21 -6.48
N HIS A 298 -4.72 4.92 -6.78
CA HIS A 298 -5.22 4.38 -8.04
C HIS A 298 -6.76 4.49 -8.11
N PRO A 299 -7.36 4.93 -9.24
CA PRO A 299 -8.82 5.08 -9.35
C PRO A 299 -9.62 3.80 -9.13
N GLN A 300 -9.02 2.65 -9.39
CA GLN A 300 -9.64 1.35 -9.16
C GLN A 300 -9.45 0.79 -7.75
N PHE A 301 -8.80 1.54 -6.87
CA PHE A 301 -8.60 1.08 -5.52
C PHE A 301 -9.89 1.18 -4.70
N ILE A 302 -10.34 0.05 -4.15
CA ILE A 302 -11.51 0.04 -3.25
C ILE A 302 -11.08 0.49 -1.86
N LEU A 303 -11.59 1.64 -1.44
CA LEU A 303 -11.45 2.12 -0.07
C LEU A 303 -12.40 1.35 0.85
N ILE A 304 -11.85 0.69 1.86
CA ILE A 304 -12.63 0.06 2.94
C ILE A 304 -12.79 1.07 4.08
N ASP A 305 -11.87 1.13 5.03
CA ASP A 305 -12.07 1.95 6.24
C ASP A 305 -11.63 3.40 6.08
N HIS A 306 -10.85 3.75 5.05
CA HIS A 306 -10.20 5.06 4.94
C HIS A 306 -11.16 6.25 5.11
N GLY A 307 -12.32 6.22 4.43
CA GLY A 307 -13.33 7.29 4.53
C GLY A 307 -13.97 7.36 5.92
N LEU A 308 -14.31 6.19 6.48
CA LEU A 308 -14.86 6.08 7.84
C LEU A 308 -13.89 6.68 8.87
N ARG A 309 -12.60 6.33 8.79
CA ARG A 309 -11.59 6.82 9.74
C ARG A 309 -11.33 8.32 9.60
N ALA A 310 -11.32 8.85 8.37
CA ALA A 310 -11.20 10.29 8.15
C ALA A 310 -12.40 11.05 8.71
N ASN A 311 -13.62 10.51 8.54
CA ASN A 311 -14.81 11.09 9.17
C ASN A 311 -14.74 11.05 10.70
N GLN A 312 -14.24 9.95 11.28
CA GLN A 312 -14.01 9.86 12.73
C GLN A 312 -13.00 10.91 13.24
N LEU A 313 -11.93 11.21 12.48
CA LEU A 313 -11.02 12.30 12.81
C LEU A 313 -11.72 13.67 12.80
N LEU A 314 -12.55 13.94 11.79
CA LEU A 314 -13.33 15.18 11.72
C LEU A 314 -14.35 15.30 12.87
N GLN A 315 -14.99 14.18 13.24
CA GLN A 315 -15.91 14.12 14.39
C GLN A 315 -15.18 14.40 15.71
N ILE A 316 -13.99 13.82 15.92
CA ILE A 316 -13.15 14.14 17.10
C ILE A 316 -12.78 15.63 17.10
N ALA A 317 -12.36 16.18 15.95
CA ALA A 317 -12.05 17.60 15.82
C ALA A 317 -13.26 18.52 16.11
N ALA A 318 -14.47 18.05 15.81
CA ALA A 318 -15.74 18.72 16.12
C ALA A 318 -16.23 18.49 17.57
N GLY A 319 -15.43 17.85 18.43
CA GLY A 319 -15.79 17.58 19.83
C GLY A 319 -16.70 16.37 20.06
N GLN A 320 -16.94 15.54 19.04
CA GLN A 320 -17.80 14.34 19.11
C GLN A 320 -17.01 13.08 19.49
N GLU A 321 -16.01 13.20 20.35
CA GLU A 321 -15.10 12.10 20.70
C GLU A 321 -15.85 10.90 21.31
N ALA A 322 -16.80 11.15 22.22
CA ALA A 322 -17.56 10.09 22.89
C ALA A 322 -18.32 9.21 21.88
N LEU A 323 -18.92 9.81 20.86
CA LEU A 323 -19.63 9.09 19.79
C LEU A 323 -18.67 8.23 18.97
N VAL A 324 -17.48 8.75 18.66
CA VAL A 324 -16.46 7.98 17.92
C VAL A 324 -15.97 6.82 18.77
N ARG A 325 -15.73 7.04 20.06
CA ARG A 325 -15.30 6.00 21.00
C ARG A 325 -16.31 4.86 21.09
N GLU A 326 -17.58 5.17 21.34
CA GLU A 326 -18.67 4.19 21.41
C GLU A 326 -18.74 3.31 20.15
N ARG A 327 -18.64 3.92 18.96
CA ARG A 327 -18.64 3.20 17.68
C ARG A 327 -17.41 2.32 17.50
N LEU A 328 -16.25 2.78 17.97
CA LEU A 328 -15.00 2.02 17.87
C LEU A 328 -14.92 0.86 18.87
N GLU A 329 -15.66 0.92 19.97
CA GLU A 329 -15.75 -0.20 20.92
C GLU A 329 -16.55 -1.38 20.35
N GLN A 330 -17.42 -1.13 19.36
CA GLN A 330 -18.25 -2.15 18.69
C GLN A 330 -17.46 -2.83 17.55
N GLN A 331 -16.51 -3.71 17.92
CA GLN A 331 -15.66 -4.43 16.97
C GLN A 331 -16.24 -5.81 16.62
N TYR A 332 -17.10 -5.86 15.60
CA TYR A 332 -17.72 -7.11 15.11
C TYR A 332 -16.70 -8.20 14.70
N GLU A 333 -15.46 -7.81 14.36
CA GLU A 333 -14.37 -8.73 14.03
C GLU A 333 -14.03 -9.74 15.13
N TRP A 334 -14.44 -9.49 16.38
CA TRP A 334 -14.24 -10.40 17.51
C TRP A 334 -15.42 -11.36 17.74
N GLY A 335 -16.48 -11.29 16.91
CA GLY A 335 -17.66 -12.16 17.05
C GLY A 335 -18.51 -11.89 18.30
N THR A 336 -18.28 -10.76 18.98
CA THR A 336 -19.04 -10.33 20.15
C THR A 336 -19.67 -8.96 19.94
N ARG A 337 -20.79 -8.71 20.63
CA ARG A 337 -21.41 -7.37 20.75
C ARG A 337 -20.93 -6.63 22.01
N ASP A 338 -20.13 -7.29 22.84
CA ASP A 338 -19.54 -6.65 24.01
C ASP A 338 -18.48 -5.62 23.59
N PRO A 339 -18.40 -4.48 24.30
CA PRO A 339 -17.42 -3.45 23.99
C PRO A 339 -16.00 -3.98 24.14
N VAL A 340 -15.20 -3.76 23.10
CA VAL A 340 -13.77 -4.07 23.05
C VAL A 340 -12.98 -2.78 23.20
N PRO A 341 -12.05 -2.66 24.16
CA PRO A 341 -11.30 -1.43 24.36
C PRO A 341 -10.59 -0.98 23.09
N TYR A 342 -10.92 0.23 22.63
CA TYR A 342 -10.34 0.82 21.45
C TYR A 342 -9.63 2.12 21.81
N SER A 343 -8.35 2.22 21.44
CA SER A 343 -7.56 3.41 21.72
C SER A 343 -7.76 4.50 20.68
N LEU A 344 -7.98 5.73 21.15
CA LEU A 344 -7.98 6.94 20.31
C LEU A 344 -6.58 7.54 20.13
N LEU A 345 -5.54 6.99 20.75
CA LEU A 345 -4.19 7.54 20.70
C LEU A 345 -3.69 7.78 19.27
N THR A 346 -3.94 6.82 18.38
CA THR A 346 -3.55 6.92 16.97
C THR A 346 -4.35 7.98 16.20
N TYR A 347 -5.59 8.26 16.62
CA TYR A 347 -6.39 9.37 16.07
C TYR A 347 -5.84 10.71 16.55
N TYR A 348 -5.48 10.84 17.82
CA TYR A 348 -4.88 12.07 18.34
C TYR A 348 -3.55 12.41 17.66
N LEU A 349 -2.75 11.42 17.28
CA LEU A 349 -1.53 11.63 16.50
C LEU A 349 -1.80 12.20 15.09
N LEU A 350 -2.96 11.90 14.51
CA LEU A 350 -3.37 12.38 13.19
C LEU A 350 -4.29 13.61 13.26
N LEU A 351 -4.83 13.95 14.43
CA LEU A 351 -5.76 15.04 14.63
C LEU A 351 -5.21 16.40 14.14
N PRO A 352 -3.92 16.75 14.28
CA PRO A 352 -3.40 17.99 13.72
C PRO A 352 -3.62 18.15 12.21
N LEU A 353 -3.78 17.05 11.45
CA LEU A 353 -4.07 17.11 10.02
C LEU A 353 -5.42 17.76 9.73
N THR A 354 -6.40 17.66 10.63
CA THR A 354 -7.73 18.26 10.42
C THR A 354 -7.69 19.80 10.44
N THR A 355 -6.61 20.40 10.93
CA THR A 355 -6.43 21.86 10.90
C THR A 355 -6.04 22.39 9.52
N LEU A 356 -5.49 21.53 8.66
CA LEU A 356 -5.05 21.86 7.30
C LEU A 356 -5.99 21.29 6.23
N TRP A 357 -6.67 20.17 6.53
CA TRP A 357 -7.58 19.47 5.63
C TRP A 357 -8.91 19.18 6.34
N ASP A 358 -9.92 19.98 6.04
CA ASP A 358 -11.25 19.96 6.68
C ASP A 358 -12.28 19.09 5.92
N SER A 359 -12.01 18.79 4.64
CA SER A 359 -12.84 17.88 3.85
C SER A 359 -12.39 16.43 3.98
N MET A 360 -13.35 15.50 4.08
CA MET A 360 -13.09 14.06 4.19
C MET A 360 -12.17 13.55 3.07
N HIS A 361 -12.40 13.97 1.82
CA HIS A 361 -11.61 13.50 0.68
C HIS A 361 -10.14 13.92 0.77
N GLN A 362 -9.87 15.19 1.13
CA GLN A 362 -8.49 15.67 1.27
C GLN A 362 -7.81 15.03 2.49
N LEU A 363 -8.53 14.89 3.60
CA LEU A 363 -8.01 14.26 4.81
C LEU A 363 -7.66 12.79 4.58
N VAL A 364 -8.46 12.04 3.81
CA VAL A 364 -8.12 10.67 3.39
C VAL A 364 -6.76 10.65 2.70
N VAL A 365 -6.52 11.54 1.72
CA VAL A 365 -5.23 11.60 1.01
C VAL A 365 -4.09 11.95 1.98
N ALA A 366 -4.28 12.92 2.87
CA ALA A 366 -3.27 13.31 3.85
C ALA A 366 -2.90 12.15 4.80
N VAL A 367 -3.89 11.43 5.35
CA VAL A 367 -3.67 10.27 6.21
C VAL A 367 -2.92 9.16 5.48
N LYS A 368 -3.26 8.89 4.21
CA LYS A 368 -2.54 7.91 3.37
C LYS A 368 -1.07 8.29 3.18
N VAL A 369 -0.78 9.56 2.90
CA VAL A 369 0.60 10.05 2.73
C VAL A 369 1.39 9.96 4.03
N VAL A 370 0.82 10.40 5.15
CA VAL A 370 1.49 10.38 6.45
C VAL A 370 1.78 8.94 6.88
N THR A 371 0.81 8.04 6.77
CA THR A 371 0.98 6.64 7.16
C THR A 371 1.98 5.91 6.26
N ALA A 372 1.98 6.19 4.94
CA ALA A 372 3.02 5.70 4.04
C ALA A 372 4.42 6.21 4.44
N LEU A 373 4.54 7.47 4.87
CA LEU A 373 5.80 8.05 5.32
C LEU A 373 6.31 7.42 6.62
N LEU A 374 5.41 7.15 7.57
CA LEU A 374 5.74 6.44 8.81
C LEU A 374 6.28 5.04 8.51
N GLU A 375 5.59 4.26 7.66
CA GLU A 375 6.06 2.94 7.26
C GLU A 375 7.37 3.01 6.47
N ALA A 376 7.52 3.99 5.57
CA ALA A 376 8.74 4.21 4.82
C ALA A 376 9.95 4.53 5.69
N SER A 377 9.75 4.96 6.95
CA SER A 377 10.86 5.17 7.89
C SER A 377 11.41 3.87 8.50
N PHE A 378 10.75 2.71 8.31
CA PHE A 378 11.16 1.43 8.89
C PHE A 378 12.61 1.03 8.57
N PRO A 379 13.13 1.18 7.33
CA PRO A 379 14.54 0.89 7.05
C PRO A 379 15.50 1.75 7.89
N LEU A 380 15.15 2.99 8.21
CA LEU A 380 15.95 3.85 9.09
C LEU A 380 15.91 3.36 10.54
N LEU A 381 14.75 2.87 11.00
CA LEU A 381 14.61 2.23 12.31
C LEU A 381 15.40 0.91 12.36
N PHE A 382 15.43 0.12 11.27
CA PHE A 382 16.27 -1.07 11.16
C PHE A 382 17.76 -0.71 11.26
N LEU A 383 18.19 0.37 10.60
CA LEU A 383 19.56 0.87 10.73
C LEU A 383 19.87 1.28 12.16
N ALA A 384 18.93 1.92 12.86
CA ALA A 384 19.10 2.30 14.26
C ALA A 384 19.25 1.08 15.17
N LEU A 385 18.44 0.03 14.97
CA LEU A 385 18.53 -1.25 15.69
C LEU A 385 19.86 -1.99 15.40
N LEU A 386 20.36 -1.89 14.17
CA LEU A 386 21.58 -2.57 13.72
C LEU A 386 22.85 -1.72 13.85
N ARG A 387 22.78 -0.53 14.44
CA ARG A 387 23.88 0.45 14.45
C ARG A 387 25.18 -0.10 15.04
N GLN A 388 25.08 -1.01 16.00
CA GLN A 388 26.23 -1.63 16.68
C GLN A 388 26.69 -2.94 16.05
N GLN A 389 25.98 -3.44 15.03
CA GLN A 389 26.29 -4.72 14.41
C GLN A 389 27.34 -4.55 13.31
N PRO A 390 28.27 -5.51 13.16
CA PRO A 390 29.12 -5.59 11.97
C PRO A 390 28.26 -5.60 10.71
N HIS A 391 28.60 -4.76 9.74
CA HIS A 391 27.83 -4.59 8.51
C HIS A 391 26.37 -4.13 8.70
N GLY A 392 26.02 -3.51 9.84
CA GLY A 392 24.65 -3.08 10.15
C GLY A 392 23.97 -2.24 9.06
N LEU A 393 24.72 -1.37 8.37
CA LEU A 393 24.21 -0.60 7.23
C LEU A 393 23.79 -1.47 6.04
N THR A 394 24.57 -2.52 5.75
CA THR A 394 24.25 -3.47 4.66
C THR A 394 23.05 -4.33 5.03
N ALA A 395 23.01 -4.81 6.27
CA ALA A 395 21.88 -5.59 6.79
C ALA A 395 20.58 -4.79 6.83
N ALA A 396 20.63 -3.51 7.25
CA ALA A 396 19.48 -2.62 7.23
C ALA A 396 19.00 -2.32 5.80
N ALA A 397 19.91 -2.14 4.85
CA ALA A 397 19.56 -1.94 3.44
C ALA A 397 18.82 -3.16 2.87
N TRP A 398 19.33 -4.37 3.12
CA TRP A 398 18.65 -5.60 2.70
C TRP A 398 17.33 -5.79 3.44
N ALA A 399 17.28 -5.58 4.74
CA ALA A 399 16.04 -5.68 5.53
C ALA A 399 14.97 -4.72 4.99
N GLY A 400 15.34 -3.48 4.66
CA GLY A 400 14.43 -2.50 4.06
C GLY A 400 13.92 -2.96 2.69
N LEU A 401 14.78 -3.46 1.80
CA LEU A 401 14.38 -3.96 0.48
C LEU A 401 13.48 -5.19 0.58
N ILE A 402 13.78 -6.11 1.50
CA ILE A 402 12.94 -7.29 1.76
C ILE A 402 11.57 -6.83 2.27
N TYR A 403 11.53 -5.94 3.27
CA TYR A 403 10.28 -5.41 3.81
C TYR A 403 9.43 -4.71 2.74
N ALA A 404 10.05 -3.90 1.87
CA ALA A 404 9.39 -3.26 0.74
C ALA A 404 8.71 -4.26 -0.21
N ALA A 405 9.27 -5.48 -0.29
CA ALA A 405 8.79 -6.54 -1.15
C ALA A 405 7.91 -7.59 -0.42
N LEU A 406 7.57 -7.41 0.86
CA LEU A 406 6.69 -8.36 1.54
C LEU A 406 5.21 -8.10 1.19
N PRO A 407 4.46 -9.11 0.70
CA PRO A 407 3.03 -8.96 0.39
C PRO A 407 2.19 -8.54 1.60
N VAL A 408 2.55 -9.03 2.80
CA VAL A 408 1.85 -8.76 4.05
C VAL A 408 1.68 -7.27 4.36
N GLY A 409 2.61 -6.43 3.92
CA GLY A 409 2.55 -4.99 4.18
C GLY A 409 1.44 -4.27 3.42
N PHE A 410 0.78 -4.92 2.45
CA PHE A 410 -0.37 -4.35 1.75
C PHE A 410 -1.70 -4.58 2.45
N LEU A 411 -1.85 -5.61 3.30
CA LEU A 411 -3.15 -6.01 3.86
C LEU A 411 -3.81 -4.86 4.65
N PHE A 412 -3.32 -4.58 5.86
CA PHE A 412 -3.94 -3.56 6.72
C PHE A 412 -3.73 -2.13 6.24
N PHE A 413 -2.62 -1.89 5.54
CA PHE A 413 -2.34 -0.59 4.99
C PHE A 413 -3.37 -0.21 3.93
N HIS A 414 -3.72 -1.14 3.03
CA HIS A 414 -4.79 -0.92 2.04
C HIS A 414 -6.19 -0.95 2.65
N ASP A 415 -6.42 -1.69 3.72
CA ASP A 415 -7.75 -1.72 4.34
C ASP A 415 -8.09 -0.42 5.08
N GLY A 416 -7.10 0.45 5.35
CA GLY A 416 -7.30 1.69 6.11
C GLY A 416 -7.14 1.51 7.61
N SER A 417 -6.52 0.39 8.03
CA SER A 417 -6.18 0.10 9.43
C SER A 417 -4.86 0.78 9.82
N PHE A 418 -4.80 2.10 9.63
CA PHE A 418 -3.63 2.89 10.04
C PHE A 418 -3.29 2.78 11.54
N PRO A 419 -4.21 2.49 12.49
CA PRO A 419 -3.82 2.27 13.88
C PRO A 419 -2.83 1.12 14.04
N THR A 420 -2.97 0.07 13.22
CA THR A 420 -2.02 -1.05 13.17
C THR A 420 -0.65 -0.59 12.65
N THR A 421 -0.62 0.15 11.54
CA THR A 421 0.64 0.68 10.97
C THR A 421 1.36 1.63 11.93
N ILE A 422 0.62 2.56 12.55
CA ILE A 422 1.17 3.50 13.54
C ILE A 422 1.63 2.74 14.79
N GLY A 423 0.89 1.74 15.25
CA GLY A 423 1.29 0.91 16.39
C GLY A 423 2.59 0.14 16.15
N ILE A 424 2.79 -0.42 14.95
CA ILE A 424 4.05 -1.08 14.57
C ILE A 424 5.18 -0.06 14.51
N TRP A 425 4.93 1.13 13.96
CA TRP A 425 5.92 2.21 13.93
C TRP A 425 6.34 2.64 15.34
N LEU A 426 5.39 2.84 16.25
CA LEU A 426 5.65 3.14 17.67
C LEU A 426 6.38 2.00 18.36
N THR A 427 6.07 0.74 18.03
CA THR A 427 6.79 -0.43 18.54
C THR A 427 8.24 -0.42 18.09
N LEU A 428 8.53 -0.13 16.82
CA LEU A 428 9.91 -0.01 16.34
C LEU A 428 10.67 1.15 16.99
N ILE A 429 10.01 2.28 17.24
CA ILE A 429 10.60 3.38 18.03
C ILE A 429 10.92 2.92 19.45
N ALA A 430 9.99 2.23 20.10
CA ALA A 430 10.22 1.68 21.44
C ALA A 430 11.40 0.69 21.44
N LEU A 431 11.50 -0.19 20.43
CA LEU A 431 12.64 -1.08 20.30
C LEU A 431 13.96 -0.33 20.07
N VAL A 432 13.97 0.77 19.33
CA VAL A 432 15.16 1.62 19.15
C VAL A 432 15.58 2.30 20.46
N THR A 433 14.63 2.84 21.24
CA THR A 433 14.93 3.47 22.53
C THR A 433 15.40 2.44 23.57
N LEU A 434 14.79 1.25 23.58
CA LEU A 434 15.26 0.11 24.38
C LEU A 434 16.65 -0.36 23.95
N GLN A 435 16.93 -0.40 22.64
CA GLN A 435 18.25 -0.74 22.13
C GLN A 435 19.30 0.28 22.62
N TRP A 436 18.96 1.56 22.75
CA TRP A 436 19.85 2.54 23.36
C TRP A 436 20.13 2.24 24.83
N LEU A 437 19.15 1.76 25.61
CA LEU A 437 19.37 1.32 26.99
C LEU A 437 20.29 0.09 27.08
N VAL A 438 20.08 -0.89 26.21
CA VAL A 438 20.94 -2.08 26.14
C VAL A 438 22.36 -1.69 25.69
N ALA A 439 22.46 -0.71 24.79
CA ALA A 439 23.71 -0.16 24.29
C ALA A 439 24.40 0.83 25.26
N ALA A 440 23.66 1.45 26.20
CA ALA A 440 24.11 2.52 27.10
C ALA A 440 25.08 2.07 28.21
N SER A 441 25.85 1.00 27.95
CA SER A 441 27.27 0.99 28.32
C SER A 441 28.10 2.02 27.50
N ALA A 442 27.48 2.76 26.59
CA ALA A 442 28.05 3.85 25.82
C ALA A 442 28.08 5.19 26.60
N PRO A 443 29.22 5.92 26.60
CA PRO A 443 29.49 7.05 27.52
C PRO A 443 28.62 8.31 27.34
N ALA A 444 27.87 8.46 26.25
CA ALA A 444 27.18 9.71 25.93
C ALA A 444 25.81 9.93 26.62
N LEU A 445 25.13 8.86 27.05
CA LEU A 445 23.89 8.91 27.86
C LEU A 445 24.13 8.44 29.32
N ALA A 446 25.39 8.12 29.64
CA ALA A 446 25.83 7.64 30.93
C ALA A 446 25.52 8.55 32.13
N PRO A 447 25.42 9.91 32.04
CA PRO A 447 25.14 10.70 33.24
C PRO A 447 23.68 10.63 33.71
N PHE A 448 22.72 10.19 32.89
CA PHE A 448 21.29 10.19 33.26
C PHE A 448 20.57 8.90 32.83
N PRO A 449 20.88 7.74 33.44
CA PRO A 449 20.28 6.45 33.09
C PRO A 449 18.75 6.42 33.26
N TRP A 450 18.23 7.20 34.21
CA TRP A 450 16.79 7.36 34.45
C TRP A 450 16.06 8.05 33.28
N LEU A 451 16.74 8.93 32.54
CA LEU A 451 16.15 9.59 31.37
C LEU A 451 15.93 8.56 30.25
N GLY A 452 16.90 7.66 30.02
CA GLY A 452 16.75 6.58 29.06
C GLY A 452 15.60 5.64 29.43
N VAL A 453 15.49 5.26 30.70
CA VAL A 453 14.39 4.43 31.20
C VAL A 453 13.05 5.14 31.03
N GLY A 454 12.97 6.43 31.35
CA GLY A 454 11.77 7.25 31.18
C GLY A 454 11.33 7.33 29.71
N LEU A 455 12.25 7.64 28.80
CA LEU A 455 11.98 7.69 27.35
C LEU A 455 11.54 6.34 26.79
N ALA A 456 12.19 5.25 27.20
CA ALA A 456 11.80 3.90 26.79
C ALA A 456 10.43 3.50 27.35
N SER A 457 10.13 3.85 28.61
CA SER A 457 8.83 3.61 29.24
C SER A 457 7.72 4.38 28.53
N LEU A 458 7.97 5.65 28.17
CA LEU A 458 7.03 6.46 27.40
C LEU A 458 6.79 5.87 25.99
N ALA A 459 7.87 5.50 25.29
CA ALA A 459 7.74 4.89 23.97
C ALA A 459 6.96 3.56 24.02
N LEU A 460 7.19 2.74 25.06
CA LEU A 460 6.43 1.52 25.30
C LEU A 460 4.97 1.80 25.63
N ALA A 461 4.67 2.79 26.48
CA ALA A 461 3.31 3.18 26.79
C ALA A 461 2.53 3.60 25.53
N LEU A 462 3.17 4.39 24.66
CA LEU A 462 2.57 4.78 23.37
C LEU A 462 2.37 3.58 22.45
N ALA A 463 3.33 2.66 22.36
CA ALA A 463 3.22 1.45 21.54
C ALA A 463 2.11 0.51 22.04
N ILE A 464 2.03 0.27 23.35
CA ILE A 464 1.00 -0.55 24.02
C ILE A 464 -0.38 0.09 23.85
N GLY A 465 -0.45 1.42 24.01
CA GLY A 465 -1.67 2.20 23.86
C GLY A 465 -2.06 2.47 22.42
N ALA A 466 -1.31 2.05 21.41
CA ALA A 466 -1.61 2.39 20.02
C ALA A 466 -2.84 1.64 19.47
N TYR A 467 -2.99 0.37 19.84
CA TYR A 467 -4.04 -0.51 19.32
C TYR A 467 -4.29 -1.72 20.23
N VAL A 468 -5.48 -2.31 20.17
CA VAL A 468 -5.94 -3.35 21.12
C VAL A 468 -5.00 -4.55 21.18
N THR A 469 -4.50 -5.06 20.05
CA THR A 469 -3.59 -6.21 20.05
C THR A 469 -2.21 -5.89 20.61
N HIS A 470 -1.82 -4.62 20.64
CA HIS A 470 -0.51 -4.20 21.13
C HIS A 470 -0.40 -4.31 22.66
N ILE A 471 -1.53 -4.35 23.38
CA ILE A 471 -1.55 -4.64 24.82
C ILE A 471 -0.98 -6.03 25.14
N ALA A 472 -1.06 -6.97 24.18
CA ALA A 472 -0.50 -8.31 24.33
C ALA A 472 0.84 -8.44 23.60
N PHE A 473 0.91 -7.99 22.34
CA PHE A 473 2.08 -8.24 21.49
C PHE A 473 3.34 -7.51 21.96
N VAL A 474 3.22 -6.24 22.35
CA VAL A 474 4.39 -5.43 22.77
C VAL A 474 4.95 -5.94 24.10
N PRO A 475 4.15 -6.18 25.16
CA PRO A 475 4.66 -6.75 26.40
C PRO A 475 5.24 -8.15 26.24
N PHE A 476 4.62 -9.00 25.41
CA PHE A 476 5.18 -10.31 25.11
C PHE A 476 6.55 -10.19 24.45
N LEU A 477 6.67 -9.38 23.39
CA LEU A 477 7.92 -9.19 22.65
C LEU A 477 9.03 -8.66 23.58
N VAL A 478 8.77 -7.59 24.32
CA VAL A 478 9.77 -6.96 25.19
C VAL A 478 10.07 -7.84 26.41
N GLY A 479 9.06 -8.50 26.97
CA GLY A 479 9.19 -9.43 28.09
C GLY A 479 10.08 -10.62 27.73
N VAL A 480 9.84 -11.28 26.59
CA VAL A 480 10.69 -12.38 26.11
C VAL A 480 12.11 -11.90 25.81
N MET A 481 12.27 -10.73 25.18
CA MET A 481 13.59 -10.14 24.96
C MET A 481 14.33 -9.94 26.29
N ALA A 482 13.67 -9.34 27.28
CA ALA A 482 14.23 -9.07 28.60
C ALA A 482 14.59 -10.37 29.37
N LEU A 483 13.70 -11.36 29.37
CA LEU A 483 13.94 -12.66 29.99
C LEU A 483 15.09 -13.40 29.32
N SER A 484 15.19 -13.34 27.99
CA SER A 484 16.32 -13.93 27.27
C SER A 484 17.64 -13.22 27.62
N LEU A 485 17.65 -11.90 27.77
CA LEU A 485 18.83 -11.14 28.20
C LEU A 485 19.24 -11.49 29.65
N ILE A 486 18.27 -11.75 30.54
CA ILE A 486 18.54 -12.15 31.93
C ILE A 486 19.07 -13.59 32.03
N GLY A 487 18.36 -14.53 31.42
CA GLY A 487 18.70 -15.95 31.52
C GLY A 487 19.96 -16.28 30.74
N LEU A 488 20.12 -15.62 29.59
CA LEU A 488 21.15 -15.97 28.64
C LEU A 488 22.26 -14.89 28.67
N GLY A 489 21.99 -13.59 28.50
CA GLY A 489 22.96 -12.53 28.11
C GLY A 489 24.15 -12.16 29.04
N GLY A 490 24.53 -13.01 29.99
CA GLY A 490 25.65 -12.75 30.91
C GLY A 490 25.38 -11.63 31.92
N ILE A 491 26.42 -11.08 32.56
CA ILE A 491 26.26 -10.06 33.60
C ILE A 491 25.66 -8.76 33.02
N GLN A 492 26.22 -8.28 31.90
CA GLN A 492 25.74 -7.05 31.24
C GLN A 492 24.32 -7.25 30.70
N GLY A 493 24.02 -8.40 30.09
CA GLY A 493 22.67 -8.73 29.62
C GLY A 493 21.65 -8.82 30.76
N ARG A 494 22.03 -9.34 31.94
CA ARG A 494 21.13 -9.36 33.12
C ARG A 494 20.72 -7.96 33.57
N TRP A 495 21.65 -7.02 33.63
CA TRP A 495 21.33 -5.63 33.96
C TRP A 495 20.45 -4.99 32.89
N ALA A 496 20.79 -5.18 31.62
CA ALA A 496 20.00 -4.69 30.51
C ALA A 496 18.56 -5.25 30.56
N GLY A 497 18.40 -6.56 30.72
CA GLY A 497 17.09 -7.21 30.80
C GLY A 497 16.27 -6.77 32.02
N ARG A 498 16.89 -6.52 33.18
CA ARG A 498 16.19 -5.90 34.33
C ARG A 498 15.69 -4.50 34.00
N ASN A 499 16.51 -3.67 33.36
CA ASN A 499 16.09 -2.33 32.94
C ASN A 499 14.95 -2.39 31.91
N LEU A 500 14.99 -3.35 30.98
CA LEU A 500 13.88 -3.57 30.05
C LEU A 500 12.59 -3.97 30.78
N LEU A 501 12.66 -4.84 31.79
CA LEU A 501 11.48 -5.18 32.61
C LEU A 501 10.95 -3.98 33.39
N ILE A 502 11.83 -3.15 33.96
CA ILE A 502 11.43 -1.91 34.64
C ILE A 502 10.72 -0.98 33.64
N SER A 503 11.32 -0.74 32.47
CA SER A 503 10.71 0.09 31.42
C SER A 503 9.39 -0.49 30.93
N LEU A 504 9.28 -1.82 30.81
CA LEU A 504 8.04 -2.49 30.44
C LEU A 504 6.96 -2.31 31.50
N THR A 505 7.28 -2.51 32.78
CA THR A 505 6.32 -2.32 33.89
C THR A 505 5.85 -0.87 33.97
N LEU A 506 6.76 0.09 33.89
CA LEU A 506 6.42 1.51 33.88
C LEU A 506 5.63 1.90 32.63
N GLY A 507 6.01 1.37 31.46
CA GLY A 507 5.29 1.59 30.20
C GLY A 507 3.89 0.99 30.21
N LEU A 508 3.71 -0.20 30.77
CA LEU A 508 2.41 -0.82 31.00
C LEU A 508 1.55 0.01 31.93
N LEU A 509 2.10 0.44 33.08
CA LEU A 509 1.39 1.29 34.03
C LEU A 509 0.95 2.61 33.38
N LEU A 510 1.86 3.27 32.66
CA LEU A 510 1.57 4.53 31.97
C LEU A 510 0.55 4.33 30.84
N GLY A 511 0.71 3.30 30.01
CA GLY A 511 -0.25 2.96 28.95
C GLY A 511 -1.62 2.59 29.52
N TRP A 512 -1.65 1.92 30.67
CA TRP A 512 -2.88 1.66 31.41
C TRP A 512 -3.52 2.97 31.85
N ILE A 513 -2.81 3.84 32.55
CA ILE A 513 -3.33 5.14 33.00
C ILE A 513 -3.84 5.99 31.82
N MET A 514 -3.10 6.02 30.70
CA MET A 514 -3.44 6.84 29.54
C MET A 514 -4.63 6.32 28.74
N VAL A 515 -4.77 4.99 28.61
CA VAL A 515 -5.71 4.37 27.67
C VAL A 515 -6.63 3.39 28.36
N TYR A 516 -6.09 2.33 28.96
CA TYR A 516 -6.88 1.18 29.40
C TYR A 516 -7.52 1.33 30.78
N GLY A 517 -7.16 2.35 31.55
CA GLY A 517 -7.63 2.60 32.90
C GLY A 517 -9.14 2.79 32.94
N SER A 518 -9.69 3.56 31.99
CA SER A 518 -11.14 3.75 31.81
C SER A 518 -11.86 2.46 31.38
N TYR A 519 -11.15 1.52 30.76
CA TYR A 519 -11.68 0.24 30.29
C TYR A 519 -11.53 -0.91 31.29
N THR A 520 -10.89 -0.69 32.45
CA THR A 520 -10.58 -1.74 33.43
C THR A 520 -11.82 -2.56 33.80
N MET A 521 -12.93 -1.89 34.13
CA MET A 521 -14.16 -2.58 34.51
C MET A 521 -14.80 -3.30 33.33
N THR A 522 -14.81 -2.66 32.15
CA THR A 522 -15.31 -3.28 30.91
C THR A 522 -14.55 -4.56 30.55
N LEU A 523 -13.22 -4.53 30.64
CA LEU A 523 -12.37 -5.70 30.40
C LEU A 523 -12.67 -6.85 31.35
N ILE A 524 -12.71 -6.57 32.65
CA ILE A 524 -12.86 -7.60 33.70
C ILE A 524 -14.28 -8.17 33.71
N GLN A 525 -15.30 -7.32 33.57
CA GLN A 525 -16.70 -7.73 33.76
C GLN A 525 -17.39 -8.15 32.46
N ARG A 526 -16.91 -7.71 31.28
CA ARG A 526 -17.57 -7.97 30.00
C ARG A 526 -16.65 -8.62 28.98
N THR A 527 -15.61 -7.93 28.53
CA THR A 527 -14.80 -8.35 27.36
C THR A 527 -14.10 -9.70 27.58
N ILE A 528 -13.36 -9.86 28.70
CA ILE A 528 -12.61 -11.10 28.96
C ILE A 528 -13.57 -12.27 29.24
N PRO A 529 -14.60 -12.14 30.10
CA PRO A 529 -15.59 -13.20 30.27
C PRO A 529 -16.29 -13.61 28.97
N SER A 530 -16.63 -12.64 28.11
CA SER A 530 -17.25 -12.89 26.79
C SER A 530 -16.34 -13.72 25.89
N TYR A 531 -15.06 -13.37 25.80
CA TYR A 531 -14.08 -14.12 25.02
C TYR A 531 -13.88 -15.55 25.55
N LEU A 532 -13.77 -15.71 26.86
CA LEU A 532 -13.66 -17.04 27.47
C LEU A 532 -14.93 -17.86 27.23
N GLY A 533 -16.10 -17.24 27.34
CA GLY A 533 -17.39 -17.86 27.02
C GLY A 533 -17.43 -18.39 25.58
N LEU A 534 -17.08 -17.54 24.61
CA LEU A 534 -17.02 -17.91 23.19
C LEU A 534 -15.99 -19.01 22.90
N ILE A 535 -14.80 -18.98 23.51
CA ILE A 535 -13.83 -20.06 23.36
C ILE A 535 -14.40 -21.39 23.89
N VAL A 536 -15.13 -21.36 25.00
CA VAL A 536 -15.73 -22.57 25.58
C VAL A 536 -16.93 -23.06 24.75
N SER A 537 -17.77 -22.16 24.22
CA SER A 537 -19.00 -22.53 23.51
C SER A 537 -18.79 -22.80 22.02
N GLU A 538 -17.96 -21.99 21.35
CA GLU A 538 -17.74 -22.01 19.89
C GLU A 538 -16.31 -22.48 19.51
N GLY A 539 -15.45 -22.73 20.49
CA GLY A 539 -14.06 -23.15 20.30
C GLY A 539 -13.09 -22.01 19.96
N SER A 540 -13.59 -20.84 19.59
CA SER A 540 -12.78 -19.67 19.19
C SER A 540 -13.55 -18.35 19.28
N VAL A 541 -12.83 -17.23 19.21
CA VAL A 541 -13.36 -15.85 19.19
C VAL A 541 -13.01 -15.22 17.85
N GLY A 542 -13.99 -14.67 17.12
CA GLY A 542 -13.74 -13.91 15.89
C GLY A 542 -13.20 -14.73 14.71
N ARG A 543 -13.46 -16.05 14.69
CA ARG A 543 -12.98 -17.01 13.67
C ARG A 543 -14.13 -17.66 12.89
N ASP A 544 -15.24 -16.93 12.74
CA ASP A 544 -16.43 -17.42 12.04
C ASP A 544 -16.14 -17.60 10.54
N ALA A 545 -16.07 -18.86 10.08
CA ALA A 545 -15.73 -19.20 8.71
C ALA A 545 -16.83 -18.78 7.71
N ASP A 546 -18.08 -18.63 8.17
CA ASP A 546 -19.21 -18.27 7.32
C ASP A 546 -19.29 -16.75 7.07
N ALA A 547 -18.71 -15.95 7.98
CA ALA A 547 -18.63 -14.49 7.84
C ALA A 547 -17.46 -14.03 6.94
N PHE A 548 -16.47 -14.90 6.68
CA PHE A 548 -15.29 -14.55 5.90
C PHE A 548 -15.44 -14.87 4.41
N PHE A 549 -15.64 -13.83 3.60
CA PHE A 549 -15.52 -13.91 2.14
C PHE A 549 -14.05 -14.12 1.71
N GLY A 550 -13.52 -15.33 1.89
CA GLY A 550 -12.17 -15.69 1.44
C GLY A 550 -11.70 -17.04 1.99
N THR A 551 -10.85 -17.75 1.26
CA THR A 551 -10.26 -19.02 1.73
C THR A 551 -9.58 -18.80 3.08
N PRO A 552 -10.08 -19.41 4.17
CA PRO A 552 -9.47 -19.24 5.47
C PRO A 552 -8.06 -19.85 5.41
N ILE A 553 -7.04 -18.99 5.54
CA ILE A 553 -5.65 -19.41 5.70
C ILE A 553 -5.62 -20.11 7.05
N ASN A 554 -5.56 -21.44 7.03
CA ASN A 554 -5.84 -22.26 8.21
C ASN A 554 -4.62 -23.00 8.75
N SER A 555 -3.45 -22.78 8.16
CA SER A 555 -2.22 -23.42 8.61
C SER A 555 -1.05 -22.46 8.62
N PHE A 556 -0.16 -22.64 9.59
CA PHE A 556 1.08 -21.88 9.71
C PHE A 556 1.86 -21.78 8.38
N ARG A 557 1.97 -22.89 7.65
CA ARG A 557 2.64 -22.93 6.33
C ARG A 557 1.95 -22.03 5.31
N GLN A 558 0.62 -22.05 5.24
CA GLN A 558 -0.13 -21.19 4.34
C GLN A 558 0.07 -19.71 4.73
N HIS A 559 0.10 -19.36 6.01
CA HIS A 559 0.44 -17.98 6.42
C HIS A 559 1.85 -17.60 5.98
N MET A 560 2.85 -18.47 6.17
CA MET A 560 4.23 -18.17 5.76
C MET A 560 4.36 -17.97 4.25
N LEU A 561 3.62 -18.75 3.46
CA LEU A 561 3.59 -18.62 2.00
C LEU A 561 2.83 -17.36 1.56
N ALA A 562 1.65 -17.12 2.11
CA ALA A 562 0.76 -16.02 1.73
C ALA A 562 1.34 -14.65 2.11
N HIS A 563 1.96 -14.54 3.29
CA HIS A 563 2.43 -13.27 3.83
C HIS A 563 3.90 -12.98 3.51
N PHE A 564 4.74 -14.01 3.49
CA PHE A 564 6.19 -13.86 3.35
C PHE A 564 6.80 -14.56 2.13
N ARG A 565 6.04 -15.37 1.37
CA ARG A 565 6.57 -16.21 0.27
C ARG A 565 7.68 -17.19 0.71
N LEU A 566 7.62 -17.59 1.98
CA LEU A 566 8.45 -18.61 2.66
C LEU A 566 9.96 -18.32 2.75
N TRP A 567 10.66 -17.98 1.66
CA TRP A 567 12.12 -17.83 1.69
C TRP A 567 12.65 -16.78 2.67
N PRO A 568 11.99 -15.62 2.90
CA PRO A 568 12.46 -14.66 3.90
C PRO A 568 12.41 -15.25 5.31
N VAL A 569 11.43 -16.11 5.59
CA VAL A 569 11.31 -16.83 6.86
C VAL A 569 12.43 -17.85 6.99
N ILE A 570 12.71 -18.65 5.94
CA ILE A 570 13.83 -19.60 5.94
C ILE A 570 15.16 -18.87 6.20
N MET A 571 15.38 -17.75 5.50
CA MET A 571 16.58 -16.94 5.67
C MET A 571 16.66 -16.31 7.06
N ALA A 572 15.54 -15.83 7.60
CA ALA A 572 15.45 -15.33 8.96
C ALA A 572 15.81 -16.41 9.99
N THR A 573 15.28 -17.63 9.84
CA THR A 573 15.60 -18.78 10.69
C THR A 573 17.08 -19.14 10.60
N ALA A 574 17.64 -19.27 9.39
CA ALA A 574 19.06 -19.56 9.20
C ALA A 574 19.95 -18.49 9.84
N SER A 575 19.59 -17.22 9.70
CA SER A 575 20.30 -16.09 10.30
C SER A 575 20.25 -16.14 11.83
N LEU A 576 19.08 -16.45 12.38
CA LEU A 576 18.89 -16.59 13.82
C LEU A 576 19.74 -17.75 14.36
N LEU A 577 19.77 -18.90 13.69
CA LEU A 577 20.62 -20.04 14.08
C LEU A 577 22.12 -19.69 14.07
N VAL A 578 22.58 -18.90 13.09
CA VAL A 578 23.97 -18.41 13.06
C VAL A 578 24.25 -17.41 14.19
N LEU A 579 23.33 -16.49 14.45
CA LEU A 579 23.45 -15.55 15.57
C LEU A 579 23.43 -16.26 16.92
N LEU A 580 22.68 -17.36 17.02
CA LEU A 580 22.63 -18.22 18.19
C LEU A 580 23.97 -18.89 18.51
N ALA A 581 24.93 -18.95 17.59
CA ALA A 581 26.28 -19.42 17.92
C ALA A 581 27.05 -18.43 18.80
N ASN A 582 26.76 -17.12 18.71
CA ASN A 582 27.42 -16.04 19.45
C ASN A 582 26.39 -15.16 20.18
N TRP A 583 25.47 -15.82 20.88
CA TRP A 583 24.25 -15.20 21.37
C TRP A 583 24.45 -14.24 22.54
N ARG A 584 25.45 -14.49 23.40
CA ARG A 584 25.70 -13.73 24.65
C ARG A 584 25.99 -12.26 24.47
N GLU A 585 26.63 -11.88 23.36
CA GLU A 585 27.19 -10.54 23.16
C GLU A 585 26.32 -9.66 22.24
N ARG A 586 25.16 -10.17 21.79
CA ARG A 586 24.41 -9.56 20.69
C ARG A 586 22.94 -9.36 21.07
N SER A 587 22.62 -8.13 21.45
CA SER A 587 21.24 -7.65 21.70
C SER A 587 20.26 -7.96 20.57
N ILE A 588 20.73 -7.88 19.32
CA ILE A 588 19.92 -8.24 18.14
C ILE A 588 19.46 -9.71 18.16
N THR A 589 20.26 -10.64 18.69
CA THR A 589 19.90 -12.06 18.79
C THR A 589 18.70 -12.23 19.71
N HIS A 590 18.70 -11.54 20.84
CA HIS A 590 17.62 -11.57 21.83
C HIS A 590 16.32 -10.96 21.30
N LEU A 591 16.43 -9.87 20.52
CA LEU A 591 15.28 -9.28 19.83
C LEU A 591 14.68 -10.25 18.81
N LEU A 592 15.52 -10.88 17.98
CA LEU A 592 15.05 -11.83 16.96
C LEU A 592 14.49 -13.12 17.57
N LEU A 593 15.04 -13.58 18.70
CA LEU A 593 14.44 -14.65 19.51
C LEU A 593 13.05 -14.25 19.99
N ALA A 594 12.87 -13.02 20.48
CA ALA A 594 11.56 -12.55 20.92
C ALA A 594 10.54 -12.48 19.78
N TYR A 595 10.94 -12.01 18.59
CA TYR A 595 10.07 -12.06 17.41
C TYR A 595 9.72 -13.49 16.98
N ALA A 596 10.68 -14.41 17.01
CA ALA A 596 10.43 -15.82 16.70
C ALA A 596 9.46 -16.45 17.71
N SER A 597 9.67 -16.21 19.01
CA SER A 597 8.76 -16.65 20.06
C SER A 597 7.37 -16.05 19.91
N LEU A 598 7.27 -14.76 19.55
CA LEU A 598 5.99 -14.11 19.32
C LEU A 598 5.26 -14.74 18.13
N LEU A 599 5.96 -14.98 17.02
CA LEU A 599 5.37 -15.64 15.86
C LEU A 599 4.82 -17.01 16.23
N ILE A 600 5.60 -17.84 16.92
CA ILE A 600 5.17 -19.18 17.35
C ILE A 600 3.97 -19.07 18.30
N ALA A 601 4.06 -18.25 19.34
CA ALA A 601 3.00 -18.11 20.34
C ALA A 601 1.70 -17.58 19.71
N THR A 602 1.78 -16.60 18.82
CA THR A 602 0.59 -16.02 18.16
C THR A 602 0.00 -16.94 17.11
N SER A 603 0.80 -17.73 16.38
CA SER A 603 0.30 -18.77 15.48
C SER A 603 -0.38 -19.92 16.24
N ILE A 604 0.05 -20.23 17.46
CA ILE A 604 -0.69 -21.15 18.33
C ILE A 604 -1.97 -20.46 18.81
N ALA A 605 -1.87 -19.22 19.30
CA ALA A 605 -3.02 -18.45 19.80
C ALA A 605 -4.13 -18.23 18.76
N GLU A 606 -3.78 -18.19 17.47
CA GLU A 606 -4.71 -18.05 16.35
C GLU A 606 -5.75 -19.19 16.26
N HIS A 607 -5.49 -20.32 16.91
CA HIS A 607 -6.47 -21.41 17.01
C HIS A 607 -7.68 -21.04 17.88
N TRP A 608 -7.49 -20.11 18.84
CA TRP A 608 -8.55 -19.66 19.74
C TRP A 608 -9.00 -18.23 19.46
N PHE A 609 -8.12 -17.39 18.91
CA PHE A 609 -8.42 -16.00 18.59
C PHE A 609 -8.25 -15.76 17.10
N GLY A 610 -9.31 -15.34 16.42
CA GLY A 610 -9.22 -14.73 15.10
C GLY A 610 -8.35 -13.49 15.20
N LEU A 611 -7.06 -13.62 14.87
CA LEU A 611 -6.13 -12.49 14.89
C LEU A 611 -6.15 -11.72 13.57
N TRP A 612 -6.96 -12.14 12.59
CA TRP A 612 -7.12 -11.49 11.28
C TRP A 612 -5.79 -11.24 10.54
N ASN A 613 -4.75 -12.05 10.76
CA ASN A 613 -3.37 -11.80 10.29
C ASN A 613 -2.63 -10.60 10.92
N LYS A 614 -3.18 -9.94 11.96
CA LYS A 614 -2.54 -8.82 12.69
C LYS A 614 -1.16 -9.19 13.22
N HIS A 615 -1.00 -10.42 13.70
CA HIS A 615 0.29 -10.92 14.21
C HIS A 615 1.33 -11.11 13.10
N MET A 616 0.93 -11.51 11.88
CA MET A 616 1.84 -11.63 10.73
C MET A 616 2.40 -10.26 10.33
N VAL A 617 1.56 -9.24 10.33
CA VAL A 617 1.96 -7.87 9.99
C VAL A 617 2.85 -7.28 11.11
N PHE A 618 2.53 -7.56 12.37
CA PHE A 618 3.36 -7.17 13.52
C PHE A 618 4.75 -7.82 13.50
N VAL A 619 4.87 -9.07 13.05
CA VAL A 619 6.14 -9.82 12.98
C VAL A 619 6.96 -9.48 11.73
N ALA A 620 6.35 -8.90 10.68
CA ALA A 620 7.01 -8.62 9.41
C ALA A 620 8.33 -7.80 9.53
N PRO A 621 8.43 -6.78 10.39
CA PRO A 621 9.70 -6.10 10.65
C PRO A 621 10.80 -7.04 11.18
N GLY A 622 10.46 -7.96 12.09
CA GLY A 622 11.40 -8.93 12.65
C GLY A 622 11.92 -9.94 11.62
N VAL A 623 11.02 -10.43 10.75
CA VAL A 623 11.39 -11.31 9.62
C VAL A 623 12.32 -10.59 8.65
N ALA A 624 11.96 -9.36 8.25
CA ALA A 624 12.78 -8.56 7.34
C ALA A 624 14.17 -8.27 7.93
N LEU A 625 14.24 -7.93 9.21
CA LEU A 625 15.49 -7.66 9.92
C LEU A 625 16.40 -8.88 9.97
N ALA A 626 15.87 -10.04 10.38
CA ALA A 626 16.61 -11.29 10.42
C ALA A 626 17.06 -11.74 9.02
N ALA A 627 16.17 -11.69 8.03
CA ALA A 627 16.48 -12.04 6.65
C ALA A 627 17.54 -11.11 6.04
N GLY A 628 17.51 -9.81 6.37
CA GLY A 628 18.50 -8.83 5.92
C GLY A 628 19.91 -9.09 6.45
N ILE A 629 20.02 -9.59 7.69
CA ILE A 629 21.29 -10.05 8.26
C ILE A 629 21.81 -11.26 7.47
N GLY A 630 20.96 -12.26 7.21
CA GLY A 630 21.30 -13.43 6.38
C GLY A 630 21.73 -13.07 4.97
N TYR A 631 21.04 -12.11 4.34
CA TYR A 631 21.38 -11.58 3.03
C TYR A 631 22.74 -10.93 2.99
N THR A 632 23.11 -10.23 4.05
CA THR A 632 24.45 -9.64 4.18
C THR A 632 25.53 -10.71 4.17
N TRP A 633 25.31 -11.80 4.89
CA TRP A 633 26.22 -12.95 4.89
C TRP A 633 26.27 -13.65 3.53
N LEU A 634 25.11 -13.92 2.92
CA LEU A 634 25.01 -14.54 1.60
C LEU A 634 25.73 -13.71 0.52
N TRP A 635 25.58 -12.38 0.55
CA TRP A 635 26.20 -11.47 -0.40
C TRP A 635 27.75 -11.52 -0.39
N GLN A 636 28.33 -11.87 0.75
CA GLN A 636 29.77 -11.99 0.94
C GLN A 636 30.34 -13.32 0.41
N ARG A 637 29.50 -14.33 0.11
CA ARG A 637 29.91 -15.69 -0.31
C ARG A 637 30.30 -15.84 -1.79
N GLY A 638 30.54 -14.74 -2.50
CA GLY A 638 31.01 -14.75 -3.90
C GLY A 638 29.92 -14.53 -4.94
N ARG A 639 30.28 -14.62 -6.24
CA ARG A 639 29.40 -14.22 -7.36
C ARG A 639 28.11 -15.04 -7.45
N ALA A 640 28.20 -16.36 -7.31
CA ALA A 640 27.03 -17.25 -7.37
C ALA A 640 26.01 -16.91 -6.28
N ALA A 641 26.46 -16.71 -5.04
CA ALA A 641 25.59 -16.33 -3.92
C ALA A 641 24.94 -14.95 -4.12
N ARG A 642 25.65 -14.00 -4.74
CA ARG A 642 25.07 -12.70 -5.13
C ARG A 642 23.98 -12.84 -6.18
N LEU A 643 24.17 -13.70 -7.19
CA LEU A 643 23.14 -13.98 -8.18
C LEU A 643 21.91 -14.60 -7.52
N VAL A 644 22.08 -15.58 -6.63
CA VAL A 644 20.98 -16.18 -5.85
C VAL A 644 20.25 -15.11 -5.02
N ALA A 645 20.96 -14.25 -4.31
CA ALA A 645 20.37 -13.18 -3.52
C ALA A 645 19.53 -12.21 -4.38
N LEU A 646 20.06 -11.81 -5.55
CA LEU A 646 19.35 -10.94 -6.50
C LEU A 646 18.13 -11.64 -7.09
N SER A 647 18.24 -12.92 -7.47
CA SER A 647 17.12 -13.70 -8.01
C SER A 647 15.98 -13.87 -7.00
N LEU A 648 16.31 -14.19 -5.74
CA LEU A 648 15.32 -14.31 -4.67
C LEU A 648 14.63 -12.97 -4.36
N LEU A 649 15.38 -11.86 -4.38
CA LEU A 649 14.80 -10.54 -4.19
C LEU A 649 13.92 -10.13 -5.39
N ALA A 650 14.38 -10.39 -6.62
CA ALA A 650 13.59 -10.15 -7.83
C ALA A 650 12.29 -10.97 -7.84
N TYR A 651 12.35 -12.25 -7.44
CA TYR A 651 11.17 -13.08 -7.24
C TYR A 651 10.23 -12.49 -6.19
N LEU A 652 10.75 -12.01 -5.06
CA LEU A 652 9.91 -11.40 -4.04
C LEU A 652 9.22 -10.11 -4.53
N PHE A 653 9.93 -9.26 -5.28
CA PHE A 653 9.32 -8.08 -5.92
C PHE A 653 8.30 -8.47 -7.00
N TRP A 654 8.54 -9.53 -7.75
CA TRP A 654 7.55 -10.05 -8.70
C TRP A 654 6.26 -10.48 -8.00
N GLU A 655 6.39 -11.29 -6.94
CA GLU A 655 5.27 -11.75 -6.11
C GLU A 655 4.51 -10.59 -5.45
N VAL A 656 5.23 -9.57 -5.00
CA VAL A 656 4.61 -8.41 -4.37
C VAL A 656 3.85 -7.56 -5.36
N LEU A 657 4.34 -7.42 -6.59
CA LEU A 657 3.65 -6.69 -7.66
C LEU A 657 2.38 -7.44 -8.10
N ILE A 658 2.40 -8.77 -8.12
CA ILE A 658 1.18 -9.57 -8.36
C ILE A 658 0.17 -9.35 -7.24
N ALA A 659 0.59 -9.45 -5.97
CA ALA A 659 -0.29 -9.23 -4.83
C ALA A 659 -0.88 -7.80 -4.83
N TRP A 660 -0.05 -6.81 -5.17
CA TRP A 660 -0.47 -5.43 -5.34
C TRP A 660 -1.50 -5.29 -6.47
N GLY A 661 -1.23 -5.87 -7.65
CA GLY A 661 -2.15 -5.85 -8.79
C GLY A 661 -3.50 -6.48 -8.45
N ASN A 662 -3.50 -7.64 -7.78
CA ASN A 662 -4.72 -8.30 -7.32
C ASN A 662 -5.53 -7.42 -6.37
N ARG A 663 -4.87 -6.67 -5.48
CA ARG A 663 -5.56 -5.81 -4.51
C ARG A 663 -6.05 -4.50 -5.10
N VAL A 664 -5.34 -3.95 -6.09
CA VAL A 664 -5.59 -2.59 -6.60
C VAL A 664 -6.35 -2.57 -7.92
N LEU A 665 -6.11 -3.54 -8.80
CA LEU A 665 -6.63 -3.55 -10.17
C LEU A 665 -7.74 -4.60 -10.37
N TRP A 666 -7.67 -5.72 -9.65
CA TRP A 666 -8.53 -6.88 -9.87
C TRP A 666 -9.37 -7.28 -8.65
N TYR A 667 -9.39 -6.43 -7.61
CA TYR A 667 -10.19 -6.69 -6.42
C TYR A 667 -11.65 -6.30 -6.69
N HIS A 668 -12.51 -7.30 -6.80
CA HIS A 668 -13.95 -7.13 -6.97
C HIS A 668 -14.66 -7.50 -5.67
N LEU A 669 -15.49 -6.60 -5.14
CA LEU A 669 -16.42 -6.96 -4.08
C LEU A 669 -17.53 -7.81 -4.69
N PRO A 670 -17.92 -8.94 -4.06
CA PRO A 670 -19.09 -9.67 -4.50
C PRO A 670 -20.30 -8.72 -4.41
N PRO A 671 -21.27 -8.85 -5.33
CA PRO A 671 -22.39 -7.92 -5.36
C PRO A 671 -23.25 -7.86 -4.09
N SER A 672 -23.23 -8.92 -3.29
CA SER A 672 -23.88 -8.96 -1.98
C SER A 672 -23.19 -8.11 -0.90
N ALA A 673 -21.98 -7.62 -1.18
CA ALA A 673 -21.19 -6.76 -0.30
C ALA A 673 -21.24 -5.27 -0.70
N LEU A 674 -21.95 -4.93 -1.79
CA LEU A 674 -22.31 -3.58 -2.19
C LEU A 674 -23.75 -3.30 -1.72
#